data_AF-A0A812V7S5-F1
#
_entry.id   AF-A0A812V7S5-F1
#
_cell.length_a   1.000
_cell.length_b   1.000
_cell.length_c   1.000
_cell.angle_alpha   90.00
_cell.angle_beta   90.00
_cell.angle_gamma   90.00
#
_symmetry.space_group_name_H-M   'P 1'
#
loop_
_entity.id
_entity.type
_entity.pdbx_description
1 polymer ?
#
loop_
_entity_poly.entity_id
_entity_poly.type
_entity_poly.pdbx_seq_one_letter_code
_entity_poly.pdbx_strand_id
1 'polypeptide(L)'
;MEAKAASKKRVAFLFTGQGSQRVGMGKELYSSEDSESFRSALDVCAELLDPLLEKPLLDVLFKAENRDLLNLTKYSQPAIFAVEYALAEMWKALGIEPCAVLGHSVGEYAAAVVAGVLELEDAARLVAERGRLIAELCEGNIGGMTACHLPRERVLERWWAQALLLKQILRCSFETLRCFSDVLKVLSGLSESDRKQVSVAAVNGPKMTVVSGHKDLVKQVVQSTGAGNKELNVSHAFHSPLMEPMLESFRTEVSSAKLSAPKVRFLSTVTGKAESDLFRDPGYWVRHVSQAVRFADGVAALEGLGEAEAYLEVGPEPTLVKMGKRCASGAAASKEWPWLHSIEPEQAEGSTVASALSQLQGALPALQYKRQPFPWRDAGPRLLRKRSEGQNEVLFDCPVRGDIFQVSAEHVVYNEIVIPGVVFVEMAMEAARAHLGPEAQLRDIQMVWPFVVPKDGDTDSKQMMMRLAIIGNKRFELRSQGPGDDTWTVHCEGRVEATGGGPKAAATIDPEQTLSACAGRCPEQVDPAKLYPLVDSTGLWLGPKFQVCHDMCRNPDEISCRMQLKSDVPNQGYIIHPSLFDGTIHAVCATMFDQDPPFLKIFAGVGKVTVVANEAPKDQAVVLHLRIDEKTDQQQIFTCQVFSESGSLLWKLEDVIFRKVLPEQIQKALAATKAKDAVSFFETKWKQLSEDALDSESGLLPGENSEGRWLFYAEAPVLEVLKKDLGEQHVYISSMSENGLDYDNLTRIVYLPAEKDSPLDVLHNGLRLIQKALQVGDAAPEVWFVLRGTQALEASVLKGQGLPLHAGLWGLARCLRLESPGSIAGCVDLGPLEKPKPKDIVSRLRALTTRRSGEAPEVEPELLLHGPAPTLLVSRLEETTAKFQEVDVDAYSR
;
A
#
# COMPACT_ATOMS: atom_id res chain seq x y z
N MET A 1 -11.22 31.57 -18.87
CA MET A 1 -12.51 32.03 -18.33
C MET A 1 -12.20 32.69 -16.99
N GLU A 2 -12.37 34.00 -16.88
CA GLU A 2 -12.30 34.68 -15.59
C GLU A 2 -13.46 34.17 -14.72
N ALA A 3 -13.13 33.61 -13.56
CA ALA A 3 -14.12 33.19 -12.58
C ALA A 3 -14.87 34.43 -12.11
N LYS A 4 -16.16 34.56 -12.48
CA LYS A 4 -17.07 35.50 -11.84
C LYS A 4 -16.98 35.28 -10.33
N ALA A 5 -16.60 36.31 -9.57
CA ALA A 5 -16.65 36.29 -8.12
C ALA A 5 -18.04 35.79 -7.70
N ALA A 6 -18.10 34.65 -6.98
CA ALA A 6 -19.35 34.09 -6.51
C ALA A 6 -20.04 35.14 -5.62
N SER A 7 -21.31 35.44 -5.91
CA SER A 7 -22.14 36.26 -5.03
C SER A 7 -22.20 35.61 -3.65
N LYS A 8 -21.86 36.33 -2.58
CA LYS A 8 -22.02 35.86 -1.20
C LYS A 8 -23.48 35.47 -0.97
N LYS A 9 -23.72 34.26 -0.45
CA LYS A 9 -25.08 33.79 -0.14
C LYS A 9 -25.68 34.63 0.99
N ARG A 10 -26.97 34.96 0.89
CA ARG A 10 -27.72 35.56 2.01
C ARG A 10 -28.01 34.49 3.06
N VAL A 11 -27.56 34.66 4.30
CA VAL A 11 -27.63 33.62 5.34
C VAL A 11 -28.64 34.02 6.41
N ALA A 12 -29.49 33.09 6.85
CA ALA A 12 -30.31 33.28 8.05
C ALA A 12 -29.62 32.63 9.25
N PHE A 13 -29.48 33.36 10.36
CA PHE A 13 -28.88 32.84 11.58
C PHE A 13 -29.97 32.28 12.51
N LEU A 14 -29.74 31.07 13.00
CA LEU A 14 -30.64 30.35 13.91
C LEU A 14 -29.95 30.15 15.26
N PHE A 15 -30.50 30.71 16.33
CA PHE A 15 -29.89 30.67 17.67
C PHE A 15 -30.56 29.62 18.55
N THR A 16 -29.78 28.77 19.18
CA THR A 16 -30.23 27.53 19.85
C THR A 16 -30.83 27.78 21.23
N GLY A 17 -31.65 26.83 21.68
CA GLY A 17 -32.24 26.85 23.01
C GLY A 17 -31.39 26.12 24.05
N GLN A 18 -31.82 26.22 25.31
CA GLN A 18 -31.27 25.41 26.40
C GLN A 18 -31.42 23.91 26.11
N GLY A 19 -30.37 23.15 26.42
CA GLY A 19 -30.25 21.73 26.11
C GLY A 19 -29.10 21.42 25.14
N SER A 20 -28.54 22.42 24.48
CA SER A 20 -27.37 22.30 23.58
C SER A 20 -26.02 22.46 24.29
N GLN A 21 -26.02 22.90 25.55
CA GLN A 21 -24.80 23.17 26.29
C GLN A 21 -23.98 21.91 26.57
N ARG A 22 -22.66 22.01 26.39
CA ARG A 22 -21.68 20.99 26.77
C ARG A 22 -20.41 21.64 27.31
N VAL A 23 -19.74 20.98 28.24
CA VAL A 23 -18.41 21.43 28.67
C VAL A 23 -17.44 21.36 27.49
N GLY A 24 -16.63 22.40 27.32
CA GLY A 24 -15.68 22.54 26.22
C GLY A 24 -16.28 23.07 24.93
N MET A 25 -17.53 23.53 24.90
CA MET A 25 -18.10 24.20 23.72
C MET A 25 -17.34 25.50 23.42
N GLY A 26 -16.82 25.63 22.20
CA GLY A 26 -16.05 26.80 21.76
C GLY A 26 -14.62 26.86 22.30
N LYS A 27 -14.13 25.81 22.99
CA LYS A 27 -12.81 25.83 23.63
C LYS A 27 -11.67 25.81 22.62
N GLU A 28 -11.84 25.09 21.52
CA GLU A 28 -10.84 25.01 20.44
C GLU A 28 -10.77 26.36 19.72
N LEU A 29 -11.93 26.96 19.42
CA LEU A 29 -11.99 28.32 18.84
C LEU A 29 -11.39 29.37 19.78
N TYR A 30 -11.68 29.31 21.08
CA TYR A 30 -11.12 30.23 22.08
C TYR A 30 -9.59 30.15 22.16
N SER A 31 -9.03 28.94 21.98
CA SER A 31 -7.59 28.69 22.08
C SER A 31 -6.84 28.92 20.75
N SER A 32 -7.56 29.10 19.65
CA SER A 32 -6.99 29.24 18.30
C SER A 32 -6.62 30.68 17.99
N GLU A 33 -5.44 30.89 17.37
CA GLU A 33 -5.02 32.19 16.85
C GLU A 33 -5.89 32.64 15.66
N ASP A 34 -6.45 31.68 14.89
CA ASP A 34 -7.29 31.96 13.72
C ASP A 34 -8.71 32.42 14.06
N SER A 35 -9.06 32.50 15.35
CA SER A 35 -10.42 32.80 15.85
C SER A 35 -10.43 33.92 16.89
N GLU A 36 -9.59 34.94 16.69
CA GLU A 36 -9.48 36.09 17.60
C GLU A 36 -10.82 36.78 17.88
N SER A 37 -11.66 36.98 16.85
CA SER A 37 -12.98 37.60 16.99
C SER A 37 -13.92 36.80 17.90
N PHE A 38 -13.86 35.47 17.86
CA PHE A 38 -14.60 34.60 18.78
C PHE A 38 -14.09 34.79 20.22
N ARG A 39 -12.78 34.70 20.42
CA ARG A 39 -12.14 34.84 21.74
C ARG A 39 -12.47 36.19 22.38
N SER A 40 -12.24 37.29 21.66
CA SER A 40 -12.52 38.63 22.16
C SER A 40 -14.00 38.86 22.49
N ALA A 41 -14.91 38.34 21.66
CA ALA A 41 -16.34 38.45 21.95
C ALA A 41 -16.75 37.62 23.19
N LEU A 42 -16.15 36.44 23.38
CA LEU A 42 -16.41 35.61 24.57
C LEU A 42 -15.82 36.24 25.85
N ASP A 43 -14.65 36.87 25.75
CA ASP A 43 -14.03 37.60 26.87
C ASP A 43 -14.91 38.76 27.32
N VAL A 44 -15.45 39.56 26.38
CA VAL A 44 -16.39 40.64 26.71
C VAL A 44 -17.65 40.10 27.37
N CYS A 45 -18.19 38.96 26.91
CA CYS A 45 -19.31 38.31 27.59
C CYS A 45 -18.95 37.85 29.02
N ALA A 46 -17.74 37.30 29.22
CA ALA A 46 -17.28 36.90 30.54
C ALA A 46 -17.15 38.11 31.48
N GLU A 47 -16.57 39.22 31.03
CA GLU A 47 -16.47 40.46 31.82
C GLU A 47 -17.84 40.98 32.28
N LEU A 48 -18.86 40.87 31.43
CA LEU A 48 -20.22 41.30 31.74
C LEU A 48 -20.99 40.32 32.65
N LEU A 49 -20.74 39.01 32.50
CA LEU A 49 -21.49 37.95 33.18
C LEU A 49 -20.85 37.53 34.51
N ASP A 50 -19.52 37.59 34.64
CA ASP A 50 -18.81 37.15 35.84
C ASP A 50 -19.27 37.87 37.13
N PRO A 51 -19.60 39.18 37.13
CA PRO A 51 -20.17 39.85 38.30
C PRO A 51 -21.57 39.36 38.69
N LEU A 52 -22.28 38.70 37.78
CA LEU A 52 -23.64 38.20 37.94
C LEU A 52 -23.69 36.69 38.25
N LEU A 53 -22.56 36.00 38.18
CA LEU A 53 -22.43 34.56 38.39
C LEU A 53 -21.59 34.27 39.65
N GLU A 54 -21.91 33.19 40.36
CA GLU A 54 -21.12 32.79 41.54
C GLU A 54 -19.76 32.17 41.16
N LYS A 55 -19.65 31.63 39.94
CA LYS A 55 -18.40 31.13 39.35
C LYS A 55 -18.13 31.81 38.02
N PRO A 56 -16.86 32.10 37.67
CA PRO A 56 -16.50 32.69 36.40
C PRO A 56 -16.99 31.86 35.20
N LEU A 57 -17.46 32.54 34.16
CA LEU A 57 -18.07 31.94 32.97
C LEU A 57 -17.12 30.98 32.26
N LEU A 58 -15.87 31.39 32.04
CA LEU A 58 -14.87 30.56 31.35
C LEU A 58 -14.53 29.28 32.12
N ASP A 59 -14.54 29.35 33.46
CA ASP A 59 -14.37 28.18 34.31
C ASP A 59 -15.54 27.21 34.17
N VAL A 60 -16.77 27.72 34.13
CA VAL A 60 -17.98 26.93 33.90
C VAL A 60 -17.97 26.27 32.52
N LEU A 61 -17.49 26.99 31.49
CA LEU A 61 -17.41 26.50 30.11
C LEU A 61 -16.32 25.45 29.90
N PHE A 62 -15.11 25.63 30.46
CA PHE A 62 -13.93 24.90 30.00
C PHE A 62 -13.35 23.88 30.99
N LYS A 63 -13.72 23.93 32.28
CA LYS A 63 -13.26 22.94 33.28
C LYS A 63 -14.19 21.73 33.33
N ALA A 64 -13.63 20.54 33.12
CA ALA A 64 -14.37 19.28 33.05
C ALA A 64 -15.24 18.99 34.29
N GLU A 65 -14.75 19.35 35.48
CA GLU A 65 -15.45 19.19 36.76
C GLU A 65 -16.74 20.01 36.88
N ASN A 66 -16.94 21.05 36.06
CA ASN A 66 -18.12 21.91 36.10
C ASN A 66 -19.28 21.40 35.21
N ARG A 67 -19.23 20.15 34.74
CA ARG A 67 -20.29 19.57 33.89
C ARG A 67 -21.69 19.68 34.51
N ASP A 68 -21.84 19.30 35.77
CA ASP A 68 -23.14 19.35 36.44
C ASP A 68 -23.56 20.79 36.73
N LEU A 69 -22.57 21.66 37.00
CA LEU A 69 -22.78 23.08 37.22
C LEU A 69 -23.35 23.76 35.97
N LEU A 70 -22.78 23.47 34.79
CA LEU A 70 -23.25 23.99 33.50
C LEU A 70 -24.68 23.57 33.20
N ASN A 71 -25.16 22.43 33.72
CA ASN A 71 -26.54 21.97 33.54
C ASN A 71 -27.56 22.70 34.42
N LEU A 72 -27.12 23.51 35.39
CA LEU A 72 -28.03 24.36 36.15
C LEU A 72 -28.49 25.53 35.28
N THR A 73 -29.77 25.86 35.34
CA THR A 73 -30.39 26.94 34.52
C THR A 73 -29.67 28.28 34.68
N LYS A 74 -29.23 28.60 35.91
CA LYS A 74 -28.48 29.82 36.22
C LYS A 74 -27.12 29.94 35.51
N TYR A 75 -26.55 28.84 35.02
CA TYR A 75 -25.31 28.81 34.26
C TYR A 75 -25.49 28.48 32.78
N SER A 76 -26.34 27.50 32.45
CA SER A 76 -26.59 27.10 31.06
C SER A 76 -27.07 28.25 30.18
N GLN A 77 -27.99 29.08 30.67
CA GLN A 77 -28.55 30.18 29.86
C GLN A 77 -27.49 31.25 29.53
N PRO A 78 -26.75 31.82 30.51
CA PRO A 78 -25.63 32.71 30.22
C PRO A 78 -24.55 32.09 29.34
N ALA A 79 -24.20 30.83 29.60
CA ALA A 79 -23.18 30.12 28.84
C ALA A 79 -23.54 29.92 27.36
N ILE A 80 -24.78 29.51 27.07
CA ILE A 80 -25.27 29.38 25.70
C ILE A 80 -25.27 30.76 25.03
N PHE A 81 -25.84 31.77 25.68
CA PHE A 81 -25.90 33.13 25.13
C PHE A 81 -24.51 33.67 24.77
N ALA A 82 -23.53 33.52 25.67
CA ALA A 82 -22.17 34.02 25.46
C ALA A 82 -21.49 33.33 24.26
N VAL A 83 -21.61 32.00 24.16
CA VAL A 83 -21.06 31.24 23.03
C VAL A 83 -21.76 31.58 21.73
N GLU A 84 -23.09 31.72 21.74
CA GLU A 84 -23.88 32.11 20.58
C GLU A 84 -23.52 33.50 20.06
N TYR A 85 -23.35 34.47 20.97
CA TYR A 85 -22.90 35.81 20.64
C TYR A 85 -21.48 35.78 20.04
N ALA A 86 -20.54 35.08 20.69
CA ALA A 86 -19.18 34.96 20.21
C ALA A 86 -19.08 34.29 18.83
N LEU A 87 -19.88 33.24 18.58
CA LEU A 87 -19.98 32.61 17.26
C LEU A 87 -20.55 33.58 16.23
N ALA A 88 -21.57 34.36 16.57
CA ALA A 88 -22.15 35.35 15.65
C ALA A 88 -21.13 36.43 15.25
N GLU A 89 -20.39 36.98 16.21
CA GLU A 89 -19.35 37.98 15.94
C GLU A 89 -18.20 37.40 15.11
N MET A 90 -17.83 36.14 15.34
CA MET A 90 -16.88 35.43 14.49
C MET A 90 -17.38 35.31 13.04
N TRP A 91 -18.63 34.91 12.83
CA TRP A 91 -19.21 34.80 11.48
C TRP A 91 -19.27 36.15 10.76
N LYS A 92 -19.63 37.22 11.47
CA LYS A 92 -19.60 38.59 10.91
C LYS A 92 -18.18 39.01 10.53
N ALA A 93 -17.18 38.73 11.37
CA ALA A 93 -15.77 38.99 11.08
C ALA A 93 -15.27 38.21 9.85
N LEU A 94 -15.77 36.98 9.64
CA LEU A 94 -15.54 36.17 8.43
C LEU A 94 -16.34 36.68 7.21
N GLY A 95 -17.06 37.77 7.34
CA GLY A 95 -17.80 38.45 6.28
C GLY A 95 -19.14 37.81 5.94
N ILE A 96 -19.73 37.03 6.86
CA ILE A 96 -21.07 36.44 6.78
C ILE A 96 -22.01 37.24 7.70
N GLU A 97 -22.84 38.08 7.10
CA GLU A 97 -23.86 38.86 7.81
C GLU A 97 -25.24 38.18 7.69
N PRO A 98 -26.07 38.16 8.75
CA PRO A 98 -27.41 37.60 8.67
C PRO A 98 -28.36 38.51 7.90
N CYS A 99 -29.10 37.96 6.95
CA CYS A 99 -30.26 38.62 6.34
C CYS A 99 -31.50 38.56 7.25
N ALA A 100 -31.58 37.52 8.08
CA ALA A 100 -32.63 37.31 9.06
C ALA A 100 -32.10 36.51 10.26
N VAL A 101 -32.75 36.68 11.42
CA VAL A 101 -32.45 35.94 12.64
C VAL A 101 -33.71 35.32 13.24
N LEU A 102 -33.55 34.13 13.81
CA LEU A 102 -34.58 33.39 14.54
C LEU A 102 -33.91 32.72 15.74
N GLY A 103 -34.42 32.95 16.95
CA GLY A 103 -33.92 32.25 18.15
C GLY A 103 -34.92 31.25 18.69
N HIS A 104 -34.45 30.17 19.29
CA HIS A 104 -35.27 29.21 20.01
C HIS A 104 -35.12 29.41 21.51
N SER A 105 -36.19 29.80 22.20
CA SER A 105 -36.14 30.02 23.67
C SER A 105 -35.03 31.03 24.02
N VAL A 106 -34.09 30.66 24.90
CA VAL A 106 -32.98 31.55 25.32
C VAL A 106 -32.14 32.08 24.16
N GLY A 107 -32.00 31.36 23.04
CA GLY A 107 -31.27 31.85 21.87
C GLY A 107 -31.89 33.10 21.23
N GLU A 108 -33.16 33.42 21.54
CA GLU A 108 -33.79 34.65 21.09
C GLU A 108 -33.13 35.92 21.64
N TYR A 109 -32.43 35.84 22.78
CA TYR A 109 -31.66 36.96 23.32
C TYR A 109 -30.38 37.22 22.52
N ALA A 110 -29.66 36.18 22.09
CA ALA A 110 -28.52 36.33 21.18
C ALA A 110 -28.98 36.87 19.81
N ALA A 111 -30.10 36.35 19.30
CA ALA A 111 -30.73 36.86 18.07
C ALA A 111 -31.08 38.36 18.18
N ALA A 112 -31.60 38.80 19.33
CA ALA A 112 -31.95 40.20 19.57
C ALA A 112 -30.73 41.13 19.63
N VAL A 113 -29.62 40.69 20.21
CA VAL A 113 -28.36 41.46 20.16
C VAL A 113 -27.87 41.58 18.72
N VAL A 114 -27.85 40.46 17.98
CA VAL A 114 -27.42 40.45 16.58
C VAL A 114 -28.33 41.29 15.68
N ALA A 115 -29.64 41.31 15.96
CA ALA A 115 -30.58 42.18 15.28
C ALA A 115 -30.53 43.64 15.76
N GLY A 116 -29.79 43.97 16.81
CA GLY A 116 -29.70 45.32 17.37
C GLY A 116 -30.94 45.78 18.14
N VAL A 117 -31.75 44.85 18.63
CA VAL A 117 -32.89 45.11 19.54
C VAL A 117 -32.39 45.37 20.96
N LEU A 118 -31.43 44.58 21.41
CA LEU A 118 -30.81 44.68 22.73
C LEU A 118 -29.32 45.05 22.57
N GLU A 119 -28.82 45.85 23.49
CA GLU A 119 -27.38 46.02 23.66
C GLU A 119 -26.82 44.76 24.39
N LEU A 120 -25.54 44.44 24.16
CA LEU A 120 -24.92 43.23 24.72
C LEU A 120 -25.00 43.17 26.25
N GLU A 121 -24.72 44.29 26.92
CA GLU A 121 -24.75 44.41 28.39
C GLU A 121 -26.14 44.11 28.96
N ASP A 122 -27.19 44.72 28.37
CA ASP A 122 -28.57 44.47 28.76
C ASP A 122 -28.97 43.02 28.53
N ALA A 123 -28.61 42.43 27.39
CA ALA A 123 -28.91 41.03 27.11
C ALA A 123 -28.20 40.07 28.07
N ALA A 124 -26.92 40.33 28.39
CA ALA A 124 -26.16 39.54 29.37
C ALA A 124 -26.83 39.58 30.75
N ARG A 125 -27.21 40.77 31.23
CA ARG A 125 -27.96 40.94 32.48
C ARG A 125 -29.29 40.21 32.47
N LEU A 126 -30.09 40.38 31.41
CA LEU A 126 -31.40 39.74 31.30
C LEU A 126 -31.31 38.21 31.25
N VAL A 127 -30.32 37.65 30.55
CA VAL A 127 -30.15 36.19 30.48
C VAL A 127 -29.66 35.62 31.81
N ALA A 128 -28.73 36.30 32.49
CA ALA A 128 -28.29 35.91 33.84
C ALA A 128 -29.45 35.93 34.83
N GLU A 129 -30.23 37.01 34.84
CA GLU A 129 -31.34 37.19 35.75
C GLU A 129 -32.50 36.23 35.45
N ARG A 130 -32.81 36.00 34.16
CA ARG A 130 -33.75 34.96 33.73
C ARG A 130 -33.30 33.58 34.24
N GLY A 131 -32.03 33.25 34.09
CA GLY A 131 -31.47 31.98 34.55
C GLY A 131 -31.56 31.81 36.07
N ARG A 132 -31.24 32.86 36.83
CA ARG A 132 -31.32 32.90 38.29
C ARG A 132 -32.76 32.76 38.79
N LEU A 133 -33.66 33.60 38.30
CA LEU A 133 -35.08 33.59 38.69
C LEU A 133 -35.73 32.23 38.40
N ILE A 134 -35.47 31.64 37.24
CA ILE A 134 -36.01 30.30 36.94
C ILE A 134 -35.43 29.26 37.90
N ALA A 135 -34.13 29.30 38.21
CA ALA A 135 -33.50 28.37 39.14
C ALA A 135 -34.03 28.49 40.58
N GLU A 136 -34.55 29.66 40.98
CA GLU A 136 -35.14 29.89 42.30
C GLU A 136 -36.58 29.37 42.43
N LEU A 137 -37.29 29.13 41.31
CA LEU A 137 -38.62 28.50 41.31
C LEU A 137 -38.60 27.01 41.71
N CYS A 138 -37.42 26.45 41.99
CA CYS A 138 -37.16 25.02 42.02
C CYS A 138 -37.46 24.32 43.36
N GLU A 139 -38.13 24.97 44.31
CA GLU A 139 -38.58 24.31 45.54
C GLU A 139 -39.67 23.26 45.21
N GLY A 140 -39.27 22.01 44.93
CA GLY A 140 -40.16 20.84 44.87
C GLY A 140 -40.03 19.91 43.65
N ASN A 141 -39.22 20.22 42.62
CA ASN A 141 -39.00 19.36 41.44
C ASN A 141 -40.31 18.87 40.75
N ILE A 142 -41.35 19.70 40.77
CA ILE A 142 -42.71 19.36 40.29
C ILE A 142 -42.89 19.52 38.77
N GLY A 143 -41.97 20.21 38.08
CA GLY A 143 -42.09 20.54 36.66
C GLY A 143 -41.39 19.56 35.71
N GLY A 144 -42.01 19.22 34.58
CA GLY A 144 -41.41 18.36 33.55
C GLY A 144 -41.70 18.86 32.14
N MET A 145 -40.92 18.36 31.17
CA MET A 145 -41.13 18.63 29.75
C MET A 145 -41.00 17.34 28.94
N THR A 146 -41.92 17.14 28.00
CA THR A 146 -41.94 15.93 27.16
C THR A 146 -42.24 16.29 25.72
N ALA A 147 -41.42 15.78 24.80
CA ALA A 147 -41.62 15.91 23.37
C ALA A 147 -42.54 14.79 22.85
N CYS A 148 -43.68 15.17 22.28
CA CYS A 148 -44.64 14.31 21.60
C CYS A 148 -44.29 14.18 20.11
N HIS A 149 -44.28 12.95 19.60
CA HIS A 149 -43.93 12.56 18.24
C HIS A 149 -45.03 11.69 17.60
N LEU A 150 -45.64 12.15 16.52
CA LEU A 150 -46.59 11.34 15.76
C LEU A 150 -45.88 10.44 14.72
N PRO A 151 -46.17 9.12 14.66
CA PRO A 151 -45.58 8.20 13.67
C PRO A 151 -46.01 8.53 12.23
N ARG A 152 -45.16 8.20 11.24
CA ARG A 152 -45.31 8.59 9.81
C ARG A 152 -46.58 8.05 9.14
N GLU A 153 -47.09 6.90 9.56
CA GLU A 153 -48.18 6.17 8.86
C GLU A 153 -49.60 6.67 9.22
N ARG A 154 -49.82 7.21 10.42
CA ARG A 154 -51.13 7.80 10.80
C ARG A 154 -51.39 9.18 10.17
N VAL A 155 -50.54 9.61 9.24
CA VAL A 155 -50.44 10.99 8.73
C VAL A 155 -51.30 11.23 7.48
N LEU A 156 -52.07 10.28 6.95
CA LEU A 156 -52.76 10.53 5.67
C LEU A 156 -54.29 10.50 5.68
N GLU A 157 -54.99 9.91 6.66
CA GLU A 157 -56.37 9.51 6.35
C GLU A 157 -57.56 10.15 7.08
N ARG A 158 -57.43 10.94 8.16
CA ARG A 158 -58.63 11.23 8.98
C ARG A 158 -59.14 12.67 9.17
N TRP A 159 -58.40 13.74 8.83
CA TRP A 159 -58.74 15.07 9.40
C TRP A 159 -58.62 16.29 8.45
N TRP A 160 -58.73 16.12 7.13
CA TRP A 160 -58.65 17.27 6.20
C TRP A 160 -59.83 18.27 6.32
N ALA A 161 -60.99 17.87 6.86
CA ALA A 161 -62.18 18.74 6.92
C ALA A 161 -62.22 19.70 8.14
N GLN A 162 -61.65 19.33 9.30
CA GLN A 162 -61.70 20.17 10.52
C GLN A 162 -60.53 21.17 10.65
N ALA A 163 -59.42 20.94 9.94
CA ALA A 163 -58.27 21.85 9.91
C ALA A 163 -58.60 23.24 9.32
N LEU A 164 -59.62 23.34 8.44
CA LEU A 164 -60.06 24.62 7.89
C LEU A 164 -60.71 25.55 8.94
N LEU A 165 -61.37 25.00 9.96
CA LEU A 165 -62.07 25.78 10.98
C LEU A 165 -61.08 26.37 12.02
N LEU A 166 -60.04 25.62 12.38
CA LEU A 166 -58.97 26.06 13.28
C LEU A 166 -58.11 27.18 12.66
N LYS A 167 -57.98 27.23 11.33
CA LYS A 167 -57.28 28.29 10.58
C LYS A 167 -57.86 29.68 10.84
N GLN A 168 -59.18 29.80 10.97
CA GLN A 168 -59.84 31.08 11.24
C GLN A 168 -59.65 31.56 12.69
N ILE A 169 -59.42 30.63 13.64
CA ILE A 169 -59.36 30.94 15.07
C ILE A 169 -57.92 31.16 15.55
N LEU A 170 -56.93 30.39 15.05
CA LEU A 170 -55.60 30.31 15.66
C LEU A 170 -54.45 31.00 14.88
N ARG A 171 -54.71 31.54 13.67
CA ARG A 171 -53.72 32.30 12.87
C ARG A 171 -52.33 31.62 12.72
N CYS A 172 -52.26 30.30 12.66
CA CYS A 172 -51.05 29.49 12.40
C CYS A 172 -51.07 28.91 10.96
N SER A 173 -49.90 28.52 10.43
CA SER A 173 -49.78 27.98 9.06
C SER A 173 -50.38 26.56 8.96
N PHE A 174 -50.80 26.14 7.74
CA PHE A 174 -51.52 24.88 7.48
C PHE A 174 -50.72 23.62 7.86
N GLU A 175 -49.38 23.73 7.94
CA GLU A 175 -48.45 22.61 8.10
C GLU A 175 -48.09 22.34 9.57
N THR A 176 -48.24 23.32 10.48
CA THR A 176 -47.86 23.23 11.90
C THR A 176 -48.84 22.41 12.77
N LEU A 177 -49.96 21.94 12.21
CA LEU A 177 -51.18 21.77 13.00
C LEU A 177 -51.45 20.40 13.61
N ARG A 178 -50.80 19.28 13.25
CA ARG A 178 -51.36 17.95 13.60
C ARG A 178 -51.03 17.44 15.00
N CYS A 179 -49.74 17.27 15.34
CA CYS A 179 -49.35 16.89 16.71
C CYS A 179 -49.78 17.97 17.71
N PHE A 180 -49.71 19.23 17.28
CA PHE A 180 -50.16 20.37 18.05
C PHE A 180 -51.68 20.33 18.30
N SER A 181 -52.50 20.01 17.29
CA SER A 181 -53.96 19.89 17.44
C SER A 181 -54.37 18.75 18.38
N ASP A 182 -53.69 17.61 18.34
CA ASP A 182 -54.00 16.48 19.24
C ASP A 182 -53.69 16.84 20.70
N VAL A 183 -52.53 17.47 20.95
CA VAL A 183 -52.18 17.98 22.28
C VAL A 183 -53.18 19.04 22.75
N LEU A 184 -53.53 20.01 21.91
CA LEU A 184 -54.51 21.05 22.24
C LEU A 184 -55.89 20.46 22.56
N LYS A 185 -56.32 19.41 21.84
CA LYS A 185 -57.58 18.73 22.11
C LYS A 185 -57.59 18.10 23.50
N VAL A 186 -56.51 17.40 23.87
CA VAL A 186 -56.35 16.83 25.22
C VAL A 186 -56.35 17.92 26.28
N LEU A 187 -55.57 18.99 26.09
CA LEU A 187 -55.53 20.13 27.00
C LEU A 187 -56.91 20.79 27.16
N SER A 188 -57.68 20.91 26.07
CA SER A 188 -59.05 21.45 26.09
C SER A 188 -60.08 20.54 26.77
N GLY A 189 -59.71 19.29 27.09
CA GLY A 189 -60.52 18.36 27.87
C GLY A 189 -60.19 18.35 29.37
N LEU A 190 -59.10 18.99 29.78
CA LEU A 190 -58.70 19.08 31.18
C LEU A 190 -59.61 20.02 31.98
N SER A 191 -59.65 19.83 33.30
CA SER A 191 -60.29 20.76 34.23
C SER A 191 -59.66 22.15 34.18
N GLU A 192 -60.36 23.19 34.63
CA GLU A 192 -59.80 24.56 34.64
C GLU A 192 -58.56 24.68 35.54
N SER A 193 -58.52 23.94 36.66
CA SER A 193 -57.37 23.89 37.57
C SER A 193 -56.15 23.20 36.96
N ASP A 194 -56.34 22.15 36.16
CA ASP A 194 -55.25 21.43 35.52
C ASP A 194 -54.69 22.21 34.33
N ARG A 195 -55.53 22.90 33.56
CA ARG A 195 -55.08 23.76 32.44
C ARG A 195 -54.17 24.90 32.88
N LYS A 196 -54.27 25.34 34.13
CA LYS A 196 -53.37 26.35 34.71
C LYS A 196 -52.02 25.79 35.13
N GLN A 197 -51.77 24.50 34.94
CA GLN A 197 -50.56 23.81 35.39
C GLN A 197 -49.81 23.08 34.25
N VAL A 198 -50.35 23.05 33.03
CA VAL A 198 -49.73 22.42 31.86
C VAL A 198 -50.07 23.17 30.57
N SER A 199 -49.07 23.32 29.69
CA SER A 199 -49.20 24.02 28.42
C SER A 199 -48.34 23.38 27.33
N VAL A 200 -48.52 23.86 26.11
CA VAL A 200 -47.54 23.63 25.04
C VAL A 200 -46.35 24.55 25.28
N ALA A 201 -45.17 23.95 25.37
CA ALA A 201 -43.90 24.65 25.55
C ALA A 201 -43.28 25.08 24.23
N ALA A 202 -43.40 24.24 23.21
CA ALA A 202 -42.82 24.49 21.91
C ALA A 202 -43.55 23.73 20.80
N VAL A 203 -43.63 24.33 19.62
CA VAL A 203 -44.04 23.69 18.38
C VAL A 203 -42.85 23.68 17.43
N ASN A 204 -42.10 22.59 17.49
CA ASN A 204 -40.79 22.42 16.88
C ASN A 204 -40.84 21.88 15.45
N GLY A 205 -42.00 21.40 15.02
CA GLY A 205 -42.25 20.95 13.66
C GLY A 205 -43.63 20.30 13.52
N PRO A 206 -44.04 19.91 12.30
CA PRO A 206 -45.37 19.36 12.02
C PRO A 206 -45.74 18.12 12.87
N LYS A 207 -44.73 17.38 13.33
CA LYS A 207 -44.87 16.14 14.11
C LYS A 207 -44.18 16.20 15.47
N MET A 208 -43.71 17.38 15.90
CA MET A 208 -42.94 17.53 17.13
C MET A 208 -43.47 18.71 17.94
N THR A 209 -44.16 18.39 19.04
CA THR A 209 -44.68 19.36 20.00
C THR A 209 -44.16 19.02 21.37
N VAL A 210 -43.73 20.01 22.15
CA VAL A 210 -43.26 19.83 23.52
C VAL A 210 -44.34 20.31 24.47
N VAL A 211 -44.69 19.47 25.45
CA VAL A 211 -45.61 19.80 26.54
C VAL A 211 -44.79 20.07 27.79
N SER A 212 -45.12 21.10 28.54
CA SER A 212 -44.46 21.46 29.81
C SER A 212 -45.48 21.83 30.88
N GLY A 213 -45.12 21.56 32.14
CA GLY A 213 -45.99 21.83 33.28
C GLY A 213 -45.71 20.88 34.44
N HIS A 214 -46.70 20.66 35.29
CA HIS A 214 -46.60 19.67 36.37
C HIS A 214 -46.35 18.27 35.80
N LYS A 215 -45.33 17.55 36.29
CA LYS A 215 -44.84 16.28 35.72
C LYS A 215 -45.96 15.26 35.46
N ASP A 216 -46.85 15.08 36.42
CA ASP A 216 -47.94 14.11 36.32
C ASP A 216 -48.96 14.50 35.25
N LEU A 217 -49.30 15.79 35.13
CA LEU A 217 -50.18 16.30 34.09
C LEU A 217 -49.52 16.22 32.72
N VAL A 218 -48.22 16.51 32.61
CA VAL A 218 -47.47 16.34 31.36
C VAL A 218 -47.52 14.87 30.92
N LYS A 219 -47.25 13.93 31.81
CA LYS A 219 -47.36 12.49 31.52
C LYS A 219 -48.78 12.11 31.08
N GLN A 220 -49.80 12.57 31.80
CA GLN A 220 -51.20 12.32 31.47
C GLN A 220 -51.57 12.85 30.08
N VAL A 221 -51.19 14.10 29.77
CA VAL A 221 -51.48 14.74 28.49
C VAL A 221 -50.80 13.96 27.36
N VAL A 222 -49.51 13.69 27.50
CA VAL A 222 -48.72 12.99 26.49
C VAL A 222 -49.28 11.58 26.25
N GLN A 223 -49.57 10.81 27.30
CA GLN A 223 -50.17 9.48 27.19
C GLN A 223 -51.53 9.51 26.48
N SER A 224 -52.36 10.51 26.80
CA SER A 224 -53.70 10.66 26.20
C SER A 224 -53.68 11.00 24.71
N THR A 225 -52.57 11.54 24.19
CA THR A 225 -52.42 11.75 22.73
C THR A 225 -52.14 10.46 21.95
N GLY A 226 -51.67 9.40 22.62
CA GLY A 226 -51.23 8.16 21.96
C GLY A 226 -50.02 8.32 21.03
N ALA A 227 -49.30 9.45 21.13
CA ALA A 227 -48.08 9.72 20.39
C ALA A 227 -46.86 9.06 21.05
N GLY A 228 -45.84 8.72 20.25
CA GLY A 228 -44.53 8.37 20.81
C GLY A 228 -43.97 9.57 21.57
N ASN A 229 -43.25 9.36 22.67
CA ASN A 229 -42.79 10.45 23.50
C ASN A 229 -41.35 10.29 23.97
N LYS A 230 -40.71 11.42 24.27
CA LYS A 230 -39.38 11.50 24.86
C LYS A 230 -39.39 12.56 25.95
N GLU A 231 -39.17 12.16 27.20
CA GLU A 231 -38.93 13.10 28.29
C GLU A 231 -37.65 13.88 28.01
N LEU A 232 -37.71 15.19 28.20
CA LEU A 232 -36.55 16.07 28.05
C LEU A 232 -35.83 16.15 29.39
N ASN A 233 -34.51 16.01 29.35
CA ASN A 233 -33.68 16.11 30.56
C ASN A 233 -33.50 17.59 30.94
N VAL A 234 -34.53 18.15 31.54
CA VAL A 234 -34.56 19.54 32.02
C VAL A 234 -34.97 19.57 33.48
N SER A 235 -34.41 20.50 34.23
CA SER A 235 -34.71 20.71 35.65
C SER A 235 -36.01 21.47 35.88
N HIS A 236 -36.57 22.10 34.84
CA HIS A 236 -37.74 22.99 34.95
C HIS A 236 -38.70 22.80 33.78
N ALA A 237 -39.97 23.14 34.01
CA ALA A 237 -41.00 23.25 32.97
C ALA A 237 -40.97 24.64 32.32
N PHE A 238 -40.02 24.88 31.42
CA PHE A 238 -39.94 26.12 30.66
C PHE A 238 -41.19 26.34 29.80
N HIS A 239 -41.50 27.59 29.48
CA HIS A 239 -42.63 27.96 28.60
C HIS A 239 -43.96 27.39 29.10
N SER A 240 -44.17 27.50 30.42
CA SER A 240 -45.35 27.00 31.10
C SER A 240 -45.89 27.99 32.14
N PRO A 241 -47.14 27.81 32.61
CA PRO A 241 -47.69 28.57 33.72
C PRO A 241 -46.86 28.50 35.01
N LEU A 242 -45.99 27.48 35.16
CA LEU A 242 -45.10 27.40 36.32
C LEU A 242 -44.03 28.50 36.34
N MET A 243 -43.87 29.25 35.24
CA MET A 243 -43.01 30.44 35.20
C MET A 243 -43.69 31.69 35.77
N GLU A 244 -45.01 31.69 36.00
CA GLU A 244 -45.76 32.85 36.49
C GLU A 244 -45.11 33.55 37.71
N PRO A 245 -44.61 32.83 38.74
CA PRO A 245 -44.09 33.50 39.94
C PRO A 245 -42.86 34.38 39.70
N MET A 246 -42.09 34.14 38.62
CA MET A 246 -40.92 34.95 38.30
C MET A 246 -41.21 36.16 37.39
N LEU A 247 -42.39 36.21 36.77
CA LEU A 247 -42.64 37.11 35.63
C LEU A 247 -42.60 38.58 36.03
N GLU A 248 -43.02 38.94 37.25
CA GLU A 248 -43.03 40.33 37.69
C GLU A 248 -41.63 40.85 38.04
N SER A 249 -40.81 40.02 38.70
CA SER A 249 -39.40 40.32 38.93
C SER A 249 -38.67 40.51 37.59
N PHE A 250 -38.92 39.61 36.65
CA PHE A 250 -38.31 39.72 35.32
C PHE A 250 -38.84 40.89 34.49
N ARG A 251 -40.12 41.25 34.64
CA ARG A 251 -40.69 42.45 34.00
C ARG A 251 -39.94 43.70 34.44
N THR A 252 -39.63 43.82 35.72
CA THR A 252 -38.87 44.96 36.26
C THR A 252 -37.52 45.07 35.56
N GLU A 253 -36.84 43.94 35.40
CA GLU A 253 -35.51 43.85 34.80
C GLU A 253 -35.51 44.11 33.29
N VAL A 254 -36.50 43.61 32.55
CA VAL A 254 -36.68 43.91 31.13
C VAL A 254 -37.03 45.38 30.92
N SER A 255 -37.85 45.97 31.80
CA SER A 255 -38.30 47.36 31.67
C SER A 255 -37.17 48.37 31.85
N SER A 256 -36.05 47.99 32.48
CA SER A 256 -34.86 48.82 32.58
C SER A 256 -33.92 48.69 31.37
N ALA A 257 -34.10 47.67 30.53
CA ALA A 257 -33.28 47.46 29.34
C ALA A 257 -33.67 48.39 28.19
N LYS A 258 -32.68 48.78 27.38
CA LYS A 258 -32.90 49.59 26.19
C LYS A 258 -33.35 48.72 25.01
N LEU A 259 -34.65 48.73 24.72
CA LEU A 259 -35.24 47.98 23.61
C LEU A 259 -35.40 48.84 22.35
N SER A 260 -34.79 48.40 21.25
CA SER A 260 -34.80 49.06 19.95
C SER A 260 -35.54 48.26 18.88
N ALA A 261 -35.90 48.91 17.76
CA ALA A 261 -36.40 48.18 16.60
C ALA A 261 -35.26 47.36 15.95
N PRO A 262 -35.54 46.16 15.42
CA PRO A 262 -34.53 45.32 14.82
C PRO A 262 -33.99 45.94 13.51
N LYS A 263 -32.66 45.92 13.35
CA LYS A 263 -31.92 46.33 12.15
C LYS A 263 -31.82 45.22 11.10
N VAL A 264 -31.94 43.96 11.54
CA VAL A 264 -32.00 42.75 10.71
C VAL A 264 -33.40 42.15 10.83
N ARG A 265 -33.91 41.43 9.81
CA ARG A 265 -35.22 40.77 9.92
C ARG A 265 -35.23 39.83 11.12
N PHE A 266 -36.10 40.08 12.09
CA PHE A 266 -36.18 39.28 13.31
C PHE A 266 -37.54 38.57 13.38
N LEU A 267 -37.50 37.24 13.45
CA LEU A 267 -38.65 36.36 13.49
C LEU A 267 -38.97 36.02 14.95
N SER A 268 -40.18 36.38 15.39
CA SER A 268 -40.68 36.02 16.73
C SER A 268 -41.06 34.56 16.78
N THR A 269 -40.56 33.82 17.77
CA THR A 269 -41.08 32.48 18.07
C THR A 269 -42.34 32.49 18.93
N VAL A 270 -42.74 33.62 19.50
CA VAL A 270 -44.01 33.74 20.23
C VAL A 270 -45.19 33.93 19.27
N THR A 271 -45.03 34.78 18.25
CA THR A 271 -46.11 35.04 17.27
C THR A 271 -45.98 34.22 15.99
N GLY A 272 -44.79 33.69 15.69
CA GLY A 272 -44.48 32.97 14.46
C GLY A 272 -44.39 33.90 13.25
N LYS A 273 -44.02 35.17 13.43
CA LYS A 273 -44.00 36.20 12.38
C LYS A 273 -42.78 37.12 12.49
N ALA A 274 -42.45 37.79 11.38
CA ALA A 274 -41.55 38.94 11.36
C ALA A 274 -42.31 40.21 11.76
N GLU A 275 -42.06 40.74 12.96
CA GLU A 275 -42.75 41.94 13.47
C GLU A 275 -41.74 42.90 14.11
N SER A 276 -41.55 44.10 13.57
CA SER A 276 -40.49 45.02 14.02
C SER A 276 -40.79 45.70 15.36
N ASP A 277 -42.01 46.17 15.56
CA ASP A 277 -42.37 46.95 16.76
C ASP A 277 -42.59 46.08 18.00
N LEU A 278 -42.85 44.79 17.79
CA LEU A 278 -43.13 43.82 18.84
C LEU A 278 -41.98 43.71 19.86
N PHE A 279 -40.73 43.76 19.38
CA PHE A 279 -39.55 43.56 20.23
C PHE A 279 -39.20 44.76 21.12
N ARG A 280 -39.86 45.91 20.88
CA ARG A 280 -39.71 47.13 21.69
C ARG A 280 -40.58 47.09 22.96
N ASP A 281 -41.54 46.18 23.03
CA ASP A 281 -42.43 46.00 24.17
C ASP A 281 -41.76 45.11 25.23
N PRO A 282 -41.46 45.60 26.45
CA PRO A 282 -41.01 44.75 27.55
C PRO A 282 -41.96 43.58 27.83
N GLY A 283 -43.26 43.78 27.60
CA GLY A 283 -44.26 42.73 27.72
C GLY A 283 -44.05 41.56 26.76
N TYR A 284 -43.40 41.76 25.62
CA TYR A 284 -43.02 40.68 24.71
C TYR A 284 -42.08 39.69 25.39
N TRP A 285 -40.99 40.22 25.97
CA TRP A 285 -39.95 39.42 26.63
C TRP A 285 -40.47 38.69 27.86
N VAL A 286 -41.40 39.29 28.60
CA VAL A 286 -42.10 38.62 29.71
C VAL A 286 -42.96 37.46 29.19
N ARG A 287 -43.75 37.68 28.13
CA ARG A 287 -44.54 36.61 27.50
C ARG A 287 -43.65 35.50 26.93
N HIS A 288 -42.50 35.85 26.37
CA HIS A 288 -41.54 34.90 25.79
C HIS A 288 -41.01 33.88 26.82
N VAL A 289 -41.01 34.18 28.12
CA VAL A 289 -40.60 33.22 29.16
C VAL A 289 -41.64 32.11 29.37
N SER A 290 -42.93 32.42 29.22
CA SER A 290 -44.05 31.55 29.60
C SER A 290 -44.87 31.02 28.42
N GLN A 291 -44.80 31.65 27.24
CA GLN A 291 -45.53 31.25 26.04
C GLN A 291 -44.76 30.27 25.17
N ALA A 292 -45.50 29.49 24.38
CA ALA A 292 -44.93 28.45 23.52
C ALA A 292 -43.94 29.01 22.48
N VAL A 293 -42.80 28.34 22.31
CA VAL A 293 -41.85 28.59 21.23
C VAL A 293 -42.38 27.96 19.93
N ARG A 294 -42.97 28.77 19.05
CA ARG A 294 -43.52 28.38 17.74
C ARG A 294 -42.43 28.37 16.66
N PHE A 295 -41.38 27.59 16.89
CA PHE A 295 -40.24 27.48 15.98
C PHE A 295 -40.63 27.10 14.55
N ALA A 296 -41.57 26.16 14.39
CA ALA A 296 -42.07 25.75 13.07
C ALA A 296 -42.72 26.90 12.29
N ASP A 297 -43.51 27.74 12.97
CA ASP A 297 -44.10 28.93 12.35
C ASP A 297 -43.02 29.98 12.03
N GLY A 298 -42.02 30.13 12.90
CA GLY A 298 -40.86 30.99 12.65
C GLY A 298 -40.06 30.58 11.41
N VAL A 299 -39.80 29.28 11.22
CA VAL A 299 -39.15 28.75 10.01
C VAL A 299 -40.01 28.98 8.78
N ALA A 300 -41.32 28.71 8.84
CA ALA A 300 -42.23 28.95 7.72
C ALA A 300 -42.30 30.44 7.35
N ALA A 301 -42.31 31.34 8.34
CA ALA A 301 -42.26 32.78 8.11
C ALA A 301 -40.92 33.20 7.49
N LEU A 302 -39.81 32.63 7.95
CA LEU A 302 -38.47 32.84 7.38
C LEU A 302 -38.38 32.40 5.92
N GLU A 303 -38.93 31.23 5.57
CA GLU A 303 -39.03 30.76 4.18
C GLU A 303 -39.94 31.65 3.34
N GLY A 304 -41.06 32.09 3.90
CA GLY A 304 -42.00 33.00 3.26
C GLY A 304 -41.41 34.37 2.90
N LEU A 305 -40.33 34.81 3.58
CA LEU A 305 -39.58 36.01 3.17
C LEU A 305 -38.83 35.80 1.85
N GLY A 306 -38.39 34.57 1.54
CA GLY A 306 -37.65 34.25 0.30
C GLY A 306 -36.26 34.91 0.21
N GLU A 307 -35.74 35.43 1.32
CA GLU A 307 -34.49 36.18 1.36
C GLU A 307 -33.26 35.28 1.62
N ALA A 308 -33.41 34.21 2.40
CA ALA A 308 -32.32 33.31 2.76
C ALA A 308 -31.95 32.33 1.63
N GLU A 309 -30.66 32.17 1.42
CA GLU A 309 -30.01 31.22 0.50
C GLU A 309 -29.16 30.18 1.24
N ALA A 310 -29.12 30.26 2.56
CA ALA A 310 -28.54 29.30 3.49
C ALA A 310 -29.09 29.55 4.91
N TYR A 311 -29.11 28.51 5.73
CA TYR A 311 -29.45 28.58 7.15
C TYR A 311 -28.22 28.18 7.96
N LEU A 312 -27.83 28.99 8.92
CA LEU A 312 -26.68 28.74 9.79
C LEU A 312 -27.15 28.71 11.24
N GLU A 313 -27.01 27.55 11.88
CA GLU A 313 -27.19 27.44 13.31
C GLU A 313 -25.97 27.98 14.05
N VAL A 314 -26.22 29.00 14.85
CA VAL A 314 -25.27 29.69 15.71
C VAL A 314 -25.53 29.18 17.12
N GLY A 315 -24.71 28.22 17.55
CA GLY A 315 -24.82 27.59 18.84
C GLY A 315 -23.88 26.38 18.99
N PRO A 316 -23.87 25.76 20.18
CA PRO A 316 -22.87 24.77 20.55
C PRO A 316 -23.05 23.35 19.97
N GLU A 317 -24.23 23.05 19.43
CA GLU A 317 -24.55 21.77 18.77
C GLU A 317 -25.65 21.95 17.70
N PRO A 318 -25.62 21.20 16.57
CA PRO A 318 -26.61 21.27 15.49
C PRO A 318 -27.99 20.67 15.82
N THR A 319 -28.77 21.35 16.67
CA THR A 319 -30.14 20.96 17.06
C THR A 319 -31.20 21.51 16.09
N LEU A 320 -31.14 22.82 15.82
CA LEU A 320 -32.09 23.55 14.98
C LEU A 320 -31.95 23.24 13.49
N VAL A 321 -30.76 22.88 13.00
CA VAL A 321 -30.55 22.39 11.63
C VAL A 321 -31.37 21.13 11.39
N LYS A 322 -31.32 20.19 12.34
CA LYS A 322 -32.06 18.92 12.25
C LYS A 322 -33.57 19.14 12.32
N MET A 323 -34.02 20.07 13.17
CA MET A 323 -35.44 20.40 13.33
C MET A 323 -35.98 21.25 12.17
N GLY A 324 -35.22 22.25 11.73
CA GLY A 324 -35.56 23.20 10.68
C GLY A 324 -35.72 22.54 9.32
N LYS A 325 -34.82 21.62 8.93
CA LYS A 325 -34.99 20.79 7.71
C LYS A 325 -36.34 20.06 7.66
N ARG A 326 -36.85 19.62 8.81
CA ARG A 326 -38.14 18.91 8.91
C ARG A 326 -39.34 19.86 8.84
N CYS A 327 -39.14 21.13 9.15
CA CYS A 327 -40.15 22.17 8.97
C CYS A 327 -40.19 22.64 7.50
N ALA A 328 -39.01 22.85 6.92
CA ALA A 328 -38.79 23.32 5.55
C ALA A 328 -39.26 22.32 4.47
N SER A 329 -39.24 21.02 4.72
CA SER A 329 -39.67 19.98 3.75
C SER A 329 -41.20 19.90 3.50
N GLY A 330 -41.95 20.96 3.79
CA GLY A 330 -43.37 21.14 3.45
C GLY A 330 -43.60 21.44 1.95
N ALA A 331 -44.86 21.53 1.54
CA ALA A 331 -45.25 21.71 0.13
C ALA A 331 -44.84 23.09 -0.46
N ALA A 332 -44.29 23.97 0.37
CA ALA A 332 -43.82 25.30 0.02
C ALA A 332 -42.31 25.40 -0.30
N ALA A 333 -41.50 24.36 -0.05
CA ALA A 333 -40.08 24.38 -0.39
C ALA A 333 -39.86 24.24 -1.90
N SER A 334 -39.77 25.38 -2.59
CA SER A 334 -39.46 25.44 -4.02
C SER A 334 -37.96 25.25 -4.30
N LYS A 335 -37.09 25.32 -3.29
CA LYS A 335 -35.63 25.26 -3.42
C LYS A 335 -34.96 24.76 -2.14
N GLU A 336 -34.10 23.75 -2.24
CA GLU A 336 -33.31 23.27 -1.10
C GLU A 336 -32.05 24.13 -0.91
N TRP A 337 -32.04 24.90 0.18
CA TRP A 337 -30.86 25.66 0.60
C TRP A 337 -30.05 24.89 1.66
N PRO A 338 -28.72 25.10 1.74
CA PRO A 338 -27.88 24.43 2.72
C PRO A 338 -28.26 24.85 4.15
N TRP A 339 -28.26 23.87 5.05
CA TRP A 339 -28.41 24.07 6.49
C TRP A 339 -27.10 23.65 7.16
N LEU A 340 -26.45 24.61 7.77
CA LEU A 340 -25.10 24.56 8.32
C LEU A 340 -25.15 24.85 9.82
N HIS A 341 -24.09 24.52 10.53
CA HIS A 341 -23.93 24.80 11.96
C HIS A 341 -22.53 25.31 12.23
N SER A 342 -22.40 26.10 13.28
CA SER A 342 -21.14 26.75 13.64
C SER A 342 -20.12 25.74 14.18
N ILE A 343 -20.53 24.90 15.13
CA ILE A 343 -19.71 23.86 15.75
C ILE A 343 -20.56 22.63 16.05
N GLU A 344 -19.93 21.47 16.24
CA GLU A 344 -20.59 20.23 16.69
C GLU A 344 -19.66 19.41 17.61
N PRO A 345 -20.19 18.47 18.42
CA PRO A 345 -19.37 17.73 19.39
C PRO A 345 -18.42 16.69 18.80
N GLU A 346 -18.71 16.12 17.63
CA GLU A 346 -17.97 14.99 17.06
C GLU A 346 -16.85 15.41 16.09
N GLN A 347 -16.72 16.72 15.81
CA GLN A 347 -15.73 17.27 14.88
C GLN A 347 -14.93 18.40 15.51
N ALA A 348 -13.72 18.60 15.01
CA ALA A 348 -12.91 19.77 15.37
C ALA A 348 -13.67 21.07 15.00
N GLU A 349 -13.72 22.01 15.95
CA GLU A 349 -14.53 23.22 15.84
C GLU A 349 -14.04 24.09 14.67
N GLY A 350 -12.72 24.26 14.51
CA GLY A 350 -12.15 25.03 13.40
C GLY A 350 -12.43 24.41 12.02
N SER A 351 -12.43 23.08 11.95
CA SER A 351 -12.78 22.36 10.70
C SER A 351 -14.26 22.52 10.34
N THR A 352 -15.14 22.53 11.34
CA THR A 352 -16.58 22.74 11.15
C THR A 352 -16.84 24.14 10.60
N VAL A 353 -16.24 25.17 11.21
CA VAL A 353 -16.31 26.56 10.76
C VAL A 353 -15.78 26.71 9.33
N ALA A 354 -14.59 26.17 9.02
CA ALA A 354 -14.00 26.26 7.69
C ALA A 354 -14.86 25.60 6.61
N SER A 355 -15.46 24.45 6.91
CA SER A 355 -16.38 23.74 6.01
C SER A 355 -17.66 24.54 5.73
N ALA A 356 -18.29 25.07 6.78
CA ALA A 356 -19.48 25.90 6.65
C ALA A 356 -19.17 27.22 5.90
N LEU A 357 -18.04 27.87 6.21
CA LEU A 357 -17.60 29.10 5.54
C LEU A 357 -17.40 28.87 4.04
N SER A 358 -16.71 27.79 3.66
CA SER A 358 -16.50 27.45 2.26
C SER A 358 -17.82 27.27 1.51
N GLN A 359 -18.77 26.53 2.09
CA GLN A 359 -20.10 26.33 1.50
C GLN A 359 -20.90 27.64 1.37
N LEU A 360 -20.74 28.58 2.31
CA LEU A 360 -21.40 29.89 2.28
C LEU A 360 -20.79 30.83 1.24
N GLN A 361 -19.47 30.77 1.04
CA GLN A 361 -18.76 31.56 0.04
C GLN A 361 -18.86 31.00 -1.38
N GLY A 362 -19.51 29.83 -1.55
CA GLY A 362 -19.58 29.14 -2.84
C GLY A 362 -18.23 28.58 -3.28
N ALA A 363 -17.25 28.54 -2.38
CA ALA A 363 -16.05 27.76 -2.56
C ALA A 363 -16.43 26.28 -2.43
N LEU A 364 -15.77 25.42 -3.21
CA LEU A 364 -15.91 23.98 -2.97
C LEU A 364 -15.42 23.73 -1.54
N PRO A 365 -16.19 23.02 -0.69
CA PRO A 365 -15.73 22.65 0.65
C PRO A 365 -14.34 22.04 0.51
N ALA A 366 -13.45 22.34 1.47
CA ALA A 366 -12.13 21.73 1.49
C ALA A 366 -12.34 20.22 1.35
N LEU A 367 -11.88 19.64 0.25
CA LEU A 367 -12.02 18.23 -0.04
C LEU A 367 -11.33 17.49 1.12
N GLN A 368 -12.12 16.99 2.06
CA GLN A 368 -11.62 16.06 3.07
C GLN A 368 -11.40 14.74 2.36
N TYR A 369 -10.20 14.58 1.83
CA TYR A 369 -9.75 13.30 1.35
C TYR A 369 -9.69 12.37 2.57
N LYS A 370 -10.62 11.42 2.64
CA LYS A 370 -10.33 10.14 3.30
C LYS A 370 -9.16 9.56 2.52
N ARG A 371 -7.93 9.91 2.93
CA ARG A 371 -6.68 9.36 2.39
C ARG A 371 -6.57 7.90 2.81
N GLN A 372 -7.54 7.10 2.37
CA GLN A 372 -7.41 5.66 2.38
C GLN A 372 -6.40 5.31 1.29
N PRO A 373 -5.60 4.25 1.49
CA PRO A 373 -4.80 3.68 0.42
C PRO A 373 -5.75 3.29 -0.72
N PHE A 374 -5.85 4.15 -1.72
CA PHE A 374 -6.46 3.83 -2.99
C PHE A 374 -5.32 3.40 -3.90
N PRO A 375 -5.37 2.22 -4.53
CA PRO A 375 -4.30 1.75 -5.39
C PRO A 375 -4.33 2.53 -6.71
N TRP A 376 -3.96 3.81 -6.65
CA TRP A 376 -3.49 4.52 -7.83
C TRP A 376 -2.30 3.74 -8.36
N ARG A 377 -2.52 3.07 -9.49
CA ARG A 377 -1.46 2.54 -10.33
C ARG A 377 -1.17 3.63 -11.34
N ASP A 378 0.02 4.22 -11.28
CA ASP A 378 0.58 4.83 -12.48
C ASP A 378 0.56 3.75 -13.58
N ALA A 379 0.17 4.15 -14.79
CA ALA A 379 0.20 3.28 -15.96
C ALA A 379 1.66 2.94 -16.26
N GLY A 380 2.18 1.92 -15.59
CA GLY A 380 3.57 1.50 -15.65
C GLY A 380 3.72 -0.01 -15.46
N PRO A 381 4.96 -0.50 -15.63
CA PRO A 381 5.35 -1.89 -15.46
C PRO A 381 4.73 -2.60 -14.25
N ARG A 382 4.07 -3.75 -14.45
CA ARG A 382 3.41 -4.48 -13.35
C ARG A 382 4.42 -5.02 -12.35
N LEU A 383 5.57 -5.48 -12.82
CA LEU A 383 6.60 -6.14 -12.02
C LEU A 383 7.70 -5.17 -11.58
N LEU A 384 7.65 -3.89 -11.96
CA LEU A 384 8.65 -2.89 -11.55
C LEU A 384 7.96 -1.77 -10.74
N ARG A 385 7.72 -2.00 -9.44
CA ARG A 385 6.94 -1.04 -8.62
C ARG A 385 7.77 0.10 -8.08
N LYS A 386 9.00 -0.17 -7.68
CA LYS A 386 9.91 0.85 -7.16
C LYS A 386 11.27 0.67 -7.79
N ARG A 387 11.76 1.72 -8.46
CA ARG A 387 13.12 1.79 -8.97
C ARG A 387 13.99 2.55 -7.98
N SER A 388 15.19 2.05 -7.72
CA SER A 388 16.23 2.77 -6.98
C SER A 388 17.59 2.53 -7.62
N GLU A 389 18.43 3.56 -7.63
CA GLU A 389 19.78 3.50 -8.19
C GLU A 389 20.80 3.48 -7.06
N GLY A 390 21.67 2.47 -7.07
CA GLY A 390 22.85 2.37 -6.21
C GLY A 390 24.13 2.72 -6.99
N GLN A 391 25.29 2.62 -6.32
CA GLN A 391 26.58 2.99 -6.93
C GLN A 391 26.97 2.10 -8.13
N ASN A 392 26.54 0.83 -8.17
CA ASN A 392 26.86 -0.12 -9.25
C ASN A 392 25.69 -1.07 -9.60
N GLU A 393 24.49 -0.78 -9.10
CA GLU A 393 23.31 -1.59 -9.37
C GLU A 393 22.05 -0.71 -9.50
N VAL A 394 21.11 -1.15 -10.34
CA VAL A 394 19.77 -0.60 -10.43
C VAL A 394 18.80 -1.64 -9.94
N LEU A 395 18.03 -1.26 -8.93
CA LEU A 395 17.11 -2.15 -8.22
C LEU A 395 15.67 -1.86 -8.62
N PHE A 396 14.89 -2.92 -8.78
CA PHE A 396 13.46 -2.88 -9.03
C PHE A 396 12.76 -3.77 -8.01
N ASP A 397 12.03 -3.15 -7.08
CA ASP A 397 11.25 -3.86 -6.05
C ASP A 397 9.81 -4.04 -6.47
N CYS A 398 9.23 -5.20 -6.16
CA CYS A 398 7.83 -5.53 -6.39
C CYS A 398 7.28 -6.46 -5.30
N PRO A 399 6.31 -6.01 -4.48
CA PRO A 399 5.63 -6.91 -3.55
C PRO A 399 4.77 -7.92 -4.29
N VAL A 400 4.77 -9.17 -3.81
CA VAL A 400 3.88 -10.24 -4.29
C VAL A 400 2.50 -10.03 -3.65
N ARG A 401 1.61 -9.31 -4.34
CA ARG A 401 0.27 -8.97 -3.85
C ARG A 401 -0.75 -8.83 -4.98
N GLY A 402 -2.03 -8.92 -4.63
CA GLY A 402 -3.16 -8.72 -5.55
C GLY A 402 -3.10 -9.65 -6.75
N ASP A 403 -3.08 -9.08 -7.96
CA ASP A 403 -3.08 -9.83 -9.23
C ASP A 403 -1.85 -10.76 -9.38
N ILE A 404 -0.66 -10.32 -8.95
CA ILE A 404 0.56 -11.16 -9.00
C ILE A 404 0.40 -12.40 -8.12
N PHE A 405 -0.13 -12.22 -6.90
CA PHE A 405 -0.40 -13.32 -5.99
C PHE A 405 -1.51 -14.23 -6.54
N GLN A 406 -2.62 -13.65 -7.02
CA GLN A 406 -3.76 -14.40 -7.56
C GLN A 406 -3.41 -15.23 -8.80
N VAL A 407 -2.48 -14.78 -9.64
CA VAL A 407 -1.95 -15.59 -10.74
C VAL A 407 -1.08 -16.69 -10.16
N SER A 408 -0.07 -16.34 -9.35
CA SER A 408 0.91 -17.31 -8.83
C SER A 408 0.31 -18.39 -7.93
N ALA A 409 -0.80 -18.10 -7.23
CA ALA A 409 -1.53 -19.06 -6.40
C ALA A 409 -2.07 -20.27 -7.18
N GLU A 410 -2.13 -20.18 -8.50
CA GLU A 410 -2.52 -21.27 -9.40
C GLU A 410 -1.33 -22.03 -10.00
N HIS A 411 -0.12 -21.80 -9.52
CA HIS A 411 1.08 -22.56 -9.86
C HIS A 411 1.62 -23.23 -8.58
N VAL A 412 1.21 -24.49 -8.36
CA VAL A 412 1.44 -25.21 -7.10
C VAL A 412 2.31 -26.42 -7.33
N VAL A 413 3.44 -26.49 -6.63
CA VAL A 413 4.38 -27.63 -6.68
C VAL A 413 4.31 -28.35 -5.35
N TYR A 414 3.92 -29.63 -5.34
CA TYR A 414 3.73 -30.45 -4.13
C TYR A 414 3.00 -29.71 -2.99
N ASN A 415 1.86 -29.09 -3.30
CA ASN A 415 0.98 -28.36 -2.37
C ASN A 415 1.52 -27.01 -1.84
N GLU A 416 2.66 -26.54 -2.35
CA GLU A 416 3.23 -25.22 -2.06
C GLU A 416 3.06 -24.27 -3.27
N ILE A 417 2.71 -23.01 -3.02
CA ILE A 417 2.65 -21.99 -4.07
C ILE A 417 4.08 -21.59 -4.41
N VAL A 418 4.48 -21.81 -5.67
CA VAL A 418 5.82 -21.47 -6.16
C VAL A 418 5.68 -20.44 -7.27
N ILE A 419 6.38 -19.30 -7.16
CA ILE A 419 6.42 -18.32 -8.25
C ILE A 419 7.05 -18.99 -9.49
N PRO A 420 6.35 -19.03 -10.65
CA PRO A 420 6.89 -19.61 -11.86
C PRO A 420 8.17 -18.91 -12.32
N GLY A 421 9.16 -19.67 -12.82
CA GLY A 421 10.42 -19.09 -13.30
C GLY A 421 10.24 -18.07 -14.43
N VAL A 422 9.18 -18.20 -15.24
CA VAL A 422 8.84 -17.22 -16.28
C VAL A 422 8.44 -15.85 -15.73
N VAL A 423 7.99 -15.75 -14.48
CA VAL A 423 7.77 -14.45 -13.80
C VAL A 423 9.10 -13.72 -13.62
N PHE A 424 10.17 -14.46 -13.33
CA PHE A 424 11.49 -13.88 -13.17
C PHE A 424 12.04 -13.38 -14.50
N VAL A 425 11.85 -14.16 -15.56
CA VAL A 425 12.24 -13.78 -16.91
C VAL A 425 11.46 -12.55 -17.36
N GLU A 426 10.13 -12.50 -17.14
CA GLU A 426 9.30 -11.34 -17.43
C GLU A 426 9.77 -10.07 -16.70
N MET A 427 10.00 -10.16 -15.38
CA MET A 427 10.51 -9.03 -14.59
C MET A 427 11.89 -8.57 -15.06
N ALA A 428 12.78 -9.52 -15.39
CA ALA A 428 14.12 -9.23 -15.89
C ALA A 428 14.07 -8.55 -17.27
N MET A 429 13.21 -9.01 -18.18
CA MET A 429 13.03 -8.41 -19.51
C MET A 429 12.49 -6.98 -19.37
N GLU A 430 11.47 -6.80 -18.54
CA GLU A 430 10.86 -5.50 -18.32
C GLU A 430 11.87 -4.50 -17.74
N ALA A 431 12.65 -4.91 -16.75
CA ALA A 431 13.68 -4.08 -16.14
C ALA A 431 14.84 -3.77 -17.09
N ALA A 432 15.31 -4.78 -17.84
CA ALA A 432 16.37 -4.61 -18.81
C ALA A 432 15.95 -3.61 -19.89
N ARG A 433 14.70 -3.69 -20.38
CA ARG A 433 14.16 -2.74 -21.36
C ARG A 433 13.98 -1.34 -20.79
N ALA A 434 13.52 -1.24 -19.54
CA ALA A 434 13.36 0.04 -18.84
C ALA A 434 14.71 0.74 -18.56
N HIS A 435 15.78 -0.02 -18.34
CA HIS A 435 17.09 0.51 -17.94
C HIS A 435 18.09 0.66 -19.12
N LEU A 436 18.14 -0.33 -20.01
CA LEU A 436 19.10 -0.40 -21.12
C LEU A 436 18.48 -0.07 -22.49
N GLY A 437 17.15 0.05 -22.56
CA GLY A 437 16.40 0.36 -23.78
C GLY A 437 15.67 -0.85 -24.38
N PRO A 438 14.72 -0.62 -25.30
CA PRO A 438 13.76 -1.63 -25.76
C PRO A 438 14.37 -2.86 -26.44
N GLU A 439 15.62 -2.76 -26.92
CA GLU A 439 16.39 -3.81 -27.60
C GLU A 439 17.23 -4.68 -26.65
N ALA A 440 17.07 -4.48 -25.33
CA ALA A 440 17.78 -5.28 -24.34
C ALA A 440 17.39 -6.76 -24.44
N GLN A 441 18.38 -7.63 -24.39
CA GLN A 441 18.20 -9.09 -24.42
C GLN A 441 18.67 -9.71 -23.11
N LEU A 442 18.09 -10.88 -22.78
CA LEU A 442 18.54 -11.70 -21.67
C LEU A 442 19.27 -12.93 -22.20
N ARG A 443 20.38 -13.26 -21.53
CA ARG A 443 21.18 -14.46 -21.83
C ARG A 443 21.57 -15.19 -20.56
N ASP A 444 21.97 -16.45 -20.73
CA ASP A 444 22.57 -17.30 -19.70
C ASP A 444 21.72 -17.31 -18.42
N ILE A 445 20.39 -17.39 -18.58
CA ILE A 445 19.46 -17.32 -17.45
C ILE A 445 19.48 -18.66 -16.73
N GLN A 446 19.73 -18.63 -15.43
CA GLN A 446 19.76 -19.81 -14.57
C GLN A 446 18.77 -19.67 -13.43
N MET A 447 18.05 -20.75 -13.14
CA MET A 447 17.19 -20.88 -11.97
C MET A 447 18.02 -21.43 -10.83
N VAL A 448 18.18 -20.63 -9.78
CA VAL A 448 19.04 -20.93 -8.62
C VAL A 448 18.23 -21.61 -7.52
N TRP A 449 17.07 -21.04 -7.17
CA TRP A 449 16.27 -21.53 -6.05
C TRP A 449 14.77 -21.29 -6.27
N PRO A 450 13.87 -22.22 -5.89
CA PRO A 450 12.43 -21.99 -5.96
C PRO A 450 11.99 -20.87 -5.01
N PHE A 451 11.11 -19.99 -5.47
CA PHE A 451 10.51 -18.95 -4.62
C PHE A 451 9.13 -19.38 -4.14
N VAL A 452 9.05 -19.83 -2.89
CA VAL A 452 7.80 -20.29 -2.25
C VAL A 452 7.10 -19.10 -1.58
N VAL A 453 5.78 -18.99 -1.78
CA VAL A 453 4.96 -17.94 -1.19
C VAL A 453 3.92 -18.56 -0.25
N PRO A 454 3.68 -17.99 0.94
CA PRO A 454 2.63 -18.46 1.84
C PRO A 454 1.24 -18.42 1.18
N LYS A 455 0.36 -19.36 1.54
CA LYS A 455 -1.03 -19.40 1.03
C LYS A 455 -1.85 -18.16 1.39
N ASP A 456 -1.45 -17.43 2.42
CA ASP A 456 -1.98 -16.14 2.84
C ASP A 456 -0.98 -14.99 2.64
N GLY A 457 -0.10 -15.11 1.64
CA GLY A 457 0.92 -14.12 1.31
C GLY A 457 0.39 -12.78 0.79
N ASP A 458 -0.92 -12.68 0.50
CA ASP A 458 -1.59 -11.43 0.10
C ASP A 458 -2.15 -10.62 1.29
N THR A 459 -1.50 -10.72 2.45
CA THR A 459 -1.78 -9.89 3.63
C THR A 459 -0.54 -9.08 4.00
N ASP A 460 -0.72 -7.85 4.49
CA ASP A 460 0.39 -6.95 4.82
C ASP A 460 1.43 -7.56 5.78
N SER A 461 1.03 -8.46 6.69
CA SER A 461 1.91 -9.12 7.65
C SER A 461 2.72 -10.30 7.10
N LYS A 462 2.40 -10.80 5.90
CA LYS A 462 2.99 -12.02 5.29
C LYS A 462 3.47 -11.77 3.85
N GLN A 463 3.47 -10.52 3.42
CA GLN A 463 3.81 -10.12 2.08
C GLN A 463 5.30 -10.35 1.78
N MET A 464 5.56 -11.15 0.75
CA MET A 464 6.92 -11.35 0.22
C MET A 464 7.27 -10.21 -0.75
N MET A 465 8.54 -9.80 -0.76
CA MET A 465 9.08 -8.82 -1.68
C MET A 465 9.94 -9.51 -2.74
N MET A 466 9.76 -9.17 -4.02
CA MET A 466 10.72 -9.48 -5.09
C MET A 466 11.59 -8.26 -5.36
N ARG A 467 12.87 -8.49 -5.65
CA ARG A 467 13.83 -7.48 -6.09
C ARG A 467 14.60 -7.99 -7.29
N LEU A 468 14.56 -7.26 -8.40
CA LEU A 468 15.49 -7.47 -9.48
C LEU A 468 16.61 -6.43 -9.42
N ALA A 469 17.85 -6.88 -9.40
CA ALA A 469 19.04 -6.03 -9.42
C ALA A 469 19.76 -6.17 -10.76
N ILE A 470 19.88 -5.09 -11.54
CA ILE A 470 20.77 -5.01 -12.70
C ILE A 470 22.12 -4.48 -12.22
N ILE A 471 23.17 -5.30 -12.29
CA ILE A 471 24.48 -5.01 -11.71
C ILE A 471 25.49 -4.74 -12.83
N GLY A 472 26.13 -3.57 -12.78
CA GLY A 472 27.13 -3.14 -13.76
C GLY A 472 26.67 -3.16 -15.21
N ASN A 473 25.35 -3.06 -15.47
CA ASN A 473 24.71 -3.16 -16.79
C ASN A 473 25.03 -4.45 -17.58
N LYS A 474 25.47 -5.51 -16.90
CA LYS A 474 25.92 -6.76 -17.54
C LYS A 474 25.20 -8.00 -17.02
N ARG A 475 24.81 -8.00 -15.75
CA ARG A 475 24.13 -9.13 -15.10
C ARG A 475 22.89 -8.67 -14.37
N PHE A 476 21.96 -9.60 -14.17
CA PHE A 476 20.82 -9.40 -13.30
C PHE A 476 20.74 -10.52 -12.25
N GLU A 477 20.19 -10.18 -11.10
CA GLU A 477 19.80 -11.14 -10.05
C GLU A 477 18.37 -10.83 -9.63
N LEU A 478 17.53 -11.86 -9.57
CA LEU A 478 16.21 -11.79 -8.96
C LEU A 478 16.25 -12.42 -7.58
N ARG A 479 15.84 -11.63 -6.60
CA ARG A 479 15.92 -11.93 -5.17
C ARG A 479 14.55 -11.85 -4.53
N SER A 480 14.35 -12.54 -3.42
CA SER A 480 13.18 -12.33 -2.56
C SER A 480 13.54 -12.13 -1.09
N GLN A 481 12.62 -11.54 -0.34
CA GLN A 481 12.72 -11.33 1.10
C GLN A 481 11.32 -11.40 1.72
N GLY A 482 11.19 -12.13 2.82
CA GLY A 482 9.96 -12.17 3.61
C GLY A 482 9.84 -11.01 4.62
N PRO A 483 8.66 -10.83 5.20
CA PRO A 483 8.43 -9.74 6.15
C PRO A 483 9.20 -9.98 7.45
N GLY A 484 10.14 -9.10 7.75
CA GLY A 484 11.00 -9.19 8.93
C GLY A 484 12.23 -10.08 8.76
N ASP A 485 12.50 -10.57 7.54
CA ASP A 485 13.76 -11.24 7.22
C ASP A 485 14.88 -10.21 6.99
N ASP A 486 16.09 -10.51 7.42
CA ASP A 486 17.25 -9.61 7.24
C ASP A 486 18.07 -9.95 5.97
N THR A 487 17.73 -11.04 5.28
CA THR A 487 18.50 -11.56 4.15
C THR A 487 17.66 -11.66 2.87
N TRP A 488 18.33 -11.53 1.73
CA TRP A 488 17.73 -11.71 0.40
C TRP A 488 18.13 -13.07 -0.17
N THR A 489 17.17 -13.85 -0.66
CA THR A 489 17.41 -15.13 -1.33
C THR A 489 17.46 -14.94 -2.84
N VAL A 490 18.52 -15.37 -3.51
CA VAL A 490 18.63 -15.34 -4.98
C VAL A 490 17.89 -16.54 -5.58
N HIS A 491 16.99 -16.27 -6.52
CA HIS A 491 16.17 -17.28 -7.19
C HIS A 491 16.53 -17.47 -8.65
N CYS A 492 16.98 -16.41 -9.32
CA CYS A 492 17.32 -16.44 -10.72
C CYS A 492 18.43 -15.42 -10.99
N GLU A 493 19.37 -15.78 -11.84
CA GLU A 493 20.42 -14.88 -12.31
C GLU A 493 20.64 -15.05 -13.80
N GLY A 494 21.25 -14.05 -14.43
CA GLY A 494 21.60 -14.11 -15.85
C GLY A 494 22.30 -12.84 -16.31
N ARG A 495 22.45 -12.71 -17.63
CA ARG A 495 23.08 -11.56 -18.28
C ARG A 495 22.06 -10.66 -18.97
N VAL A 496 22.38 -9.38 -18.98
CA VAL A 496 21.67 -8.36 -19.77
C VAL A 496 22.62 -7.82 -20.83
N GLU A 497 22.15 -7.73 -22.07
CA GLU A 497 22.92 -7.15 -23.17
C GLU A 497 22.13 -6.01 -23.81
N ALA A 498 22.75 -4.83 -23.89
CA ALA A 498 22.26 -3.76 -24.76
C ALA A 498 22.76 -4.05 -26.18
N THR A 499 21.87 -4.39 -27.10
CA THR A 499 22.28 -4.51 -28.51
C THR A 499 22.50 -3.10 -29.09
N GLY A 500 23.74 -2.79 -29.48
CA GLY A 500 24.19 -1.46 -29.92
C GLY A 500 23.67 -0.99 -31.29
N GLY A 501 22.48 -1.41 -31.70
CA GLY A 501 21.82 -0.94 -32.92
C GLY A 501 20.32 -1.17 -32.76
N GLY A 502 19.52 -0.16 -33.08
CA GLY A 502 18.05 -0.24 -33.05
C GLY A 502 17.50 -1.45 -33.82
N PRO A 503 16.19 -1.71 -33.76
CA PRO A 503 15.60 -2.97 -34.21
C PRO A 503 16.11 -3.29 -35.60
N LYS A 504 16.97 -4.32 -35.73
CA LYS A 504 17.37 -4.81 -37.05
C LYS A 504 16.07 -5.21 -37.73
N ALA A 505 15.79 -4.52 -38.84
CA ALA A 505 14.63 -4.74 -39.68
C ALA A 505 14.29 -6.23 -39.73
N ALA A 506 13.04 -6.56 -39.37
CA ALA A 506 12.45 -7.89 -39.31
C ALA A 506 13.41 -8.96 -39.84
N ALA A 507 14.08 -9.67 -38.93
CA ALA A 507 14.87 -10.84 -39.30
C ALA A 507 14.02 -11.64 -40.28
N THR A 508 14.49 -11.78 -41.53
CA THR A 508 13.83 -12.57 -42.56
C THR A 508 13.53 -13.91 -41.93
N ILE A 509 12.26 -14.16 -41.60
CA ILE A 509 11.84 -15.43 -41.03
C ILE A 509 12.18 -16.44 -42.10
N ASP A 510 13.07 -17.38 -41.75
CA ASP A 510 13.39 -18.52 -42.59
C ASP A 510 12.07 -19.14 -43.08
N PRO A 511 11.85 -19.33 -44.40
CA PRO A 511 10.62 -19.92 -44.92
C PRO A 511 10.23 -21.24 -44.24
N GLU A 512 11.20 -22.03 -43.79
CA GLU A 512 10.98 -23.27 -43.03
C GLU A 512 10.50 -23.05 -41.58
N GLN A 513 10.67 -21.84 -41.05
CA GLN A 513 10.26 -21.40 -39.70
C GLN A 513 8.97 -20.56 -39.73
N THR A 514 8.28 -20.50 -40.86
CA THR A 514 6.95 -19.87 -40.94
C THR A 514 5.90 -20.73 -40.25
N LEU A 515 4.87 -20.09 -39.67
CA LEU A 515 3.78 -20.77 -38.97
C LEU A 515 3.16 -21.91 -39.81
N SER A 516 2.98 -21.70 -41.12
CA SER A 516 2.44 -22.71 -42.04
C SER A 516 3.38 -23.90 -42.25
N ALA A 517 4.70 -23.69 -42.28
CA ALA A 517 5.68 -24.75 -42.41
C ALA A 517 5.78 -25.57 -41.11
N CYS A 518 5.77 -24.89 -39.96
CA CYS A 518 5.78 -25.51 -38.63
C CYS A 518 4.54 -26.37 -38.37
N ALA A 519 3.34 -25.86 -38.68
CA ALA A 519 2.09 -26.62 -38.52
C ALA A 519 2.05 -27.89 -39.40
N GLY A 520 2.67 -27.85 -40.58
CA GLY A 520 2.74 -29.01 -41.49
C GLY A 520 3.61 -30.17 -41.00
N ARG A 521 4.52 -29.94 -40.03
CA ARG A 521 5.41 -30.98 -39.48
C ARG A 521 4.82 -31.76 -38.32
N CYS A 522 3.70 -31.32 -37.74
CA CYS A 522 3.04 -31.94 -36.59
C CYS A 522 1.71 -32.60 -37.01
N PRO A 523 1.73 -33.84 -37.54
CA PRO A 523 0.53 -34.48 -38.09
C PRO A 523 -0.42 -35.04 -37.03
N GLU A 524 0.08 -35.34 -35.82
CA GLU A 524 -0.72 -35.97 -34.77
C GLU A 524 -1.48 -34.92 -33.98
N GLN A 525 -2.81 -34.98 -34.01
CA GLN A 525 -3.66 -34.16 -33.17
C GLN A 525 -3.74 -34.72 -31.75
N VAL A 526 -3.61 -33.85 -30.76
CA VAL A 526 -3.68 -34.25 -29.36
C VAL A 526 -4.63 -33.36 -28.60
N ASP A 527 -5.38 -33.97 -27.68
CA ASP A 527 -6.34 -33.26 -26.84
C ASP A 527 -5.61 -32.53 -25.68
N PRO A 528 -5.58 -31.19 -25.67
CA PRO A 528 -4.94 -30.41 -24.61
C PRO A 528 -5.58 -30.66 -23.23
N ALA A 529 -6.82 -31.13 -23.16
CA ALA A 529 -7.48 -31.46 -21.90
C ALA A 529 -6.78 -32.59 -21.14
N LYS A 530 -5.99 -33.43 -21.83
CA LYS A 530 -5.17 -34.47 -21.20
C LYS A 530 -3.85 -33.94 -20.63
N LEU A 531 -3.40 -32.76 -21.05
CA LEU A 531 -2.12 -32.18 -20.64
C LEU A 531 -2.08 -31.91 -19.13
N TYR A 532 -3.05 -31.16 -18.62
CA TYR A 532 -3.00 -30.67 -17.25
C TYR A 532 -3.18 -31.76 -16.18
N PRO A 533 -4.06 -32.76 -16.34
CA PRO A 533 -4.08 -33.92 -15.45
C PRO A 533 -2.77 -34.71 -15.45
N LEU A 534 -2.09 -34.82 -16.60
CA LEU A 534 -0.78 -35.45 -16.68
C LEU A 534 0.28 -34.64 -15.92
N VAL A 535 0.33 -33.32 -16.10
CA VAL A 535 1.26 -32.44 -15.38
C VAL A 535 1.01 -32.50 -13.87
N ASP A 536 -0.26 -32.48 -13.44
CA ASP A 536 -0.66 -32.63 -12.04
C ASP A 536 -0.19 -33.95 -11.43
N SER A 537 -0.27 -35.05 -12.19
CA SER A 537 0.21 -36.37 -11.75
C SER A 537 1.71 -36.43 -11.45
N THR A 538 2.51 -35.47 -11.97
CA THR A 538 3.95 -35.36 -11.68
C THR A 538 4.25 -34.57 -10.39
N GLY A 539 3.24 -33.87 -9.83
CA GLY A 539 3.34 -33.03 -8.65
C GLY A 539 3.31 -31.52 -8.93
N LEU A 540 3.08 -31.10 -10.17
CA LEU A 540 2.87 -29.71 -10.57
C LEU A 540 1.40 -29.48 -10.93
N TRP A 541 0.67 -28.82 -10.04
CA TRP A 541 -0.70 -28.42 -10.33
C TRP A 541 -0.72 -27.03 -10.97
N LEU A 542 -1.32 -26.96 -12.15
CA LEU A 542 -1.55 -25.73 -12.89
C LEU A 542 -3.06 -25.44 -12.91
N GLY A 543 -3.45 -24.43 -12.14
CA GLY A 543 -4.84 -24.00 -12.01
C GLY A 543 -5.40 -23.38 -13.30
N PRO A 544 -6.73 -23.13 -13.33
CA PRO A 544 -7.45 -22.68 -14.52
C PRO A 544 -6.84 -21.52 -15.31
N LYS A 545 -6.11 -20.59 -14.68
CA LYS A 545 -5.47 -19.44 -15.32
C LYS A 545 -4.23 -19.79 -16.13
N PHE A 546 -3.52 -20.85 -15.75
CA PHE A 546 -2.36 -21.38 -16.49
C PHE A 546 -2.75 -22.34 -17.62
N GLN A 547 -4.03 -22.70 -17.72
CA GLN A 547 -4.51 -23.63 -18.74
C GLN A 547 -4.81 -22.93 -20.06
N VAL A 548 -3.75 -22.45 -20.73
CA VAL A 548 -3.82 -21.59 -21.92
C VAL A 548 -3.74 -22.34 -23.26
N CYS A 549 -3.37 -23.62 -23.26
CA CYS A 549 -3.11 -24.40 -24.48
C CYS A 549 -4.40 -24.97 -25.12
N HIS A 550 -4.51 -24.80 -26.43
CA HIS A 550 -5.63 -25.20 -27.30
C HIS A 550 -5.08 -25.73 -28.64
N ASP A 551 -5.89 -26.51 -29.37
CA ASP A 551 -5.58 -26.97 -30.74
C ASP A 551 -4.14 -27.46 -30.91
N MET A 552 -3.77 -28.50 -30.17
CA MET A 552 -2.40 -28.99 -30.10
C MET A 552 -2.15 -30.10 -31.11
N CYS A 553 -1.04 -29.98 -31.83
CA CYS A 553 -0.52 -31.05 -32.65
C CYS A 553 0.96 -31.30 -32.37
N ARG A 554 1.42 -32.52 -32.61
CA ARG A 554 2.81 -32.91 -32.36
C ARG A 554 3.37 -33.89 -33.38
N ASN A 555 4.67 -34.06 -33.30
CA ASN A 555 5.41 -35.25 -33.69
C ASN A 555 6.39 -35.59 -32.52
N PRO A 556 7.30 -36.58 -32.64
CA PRO A 556 8.23 -36.92 -31.54
C PRO A 556 9.16 -35.80 -31.07
N ASP A 557 9.51 -34.87 -31.97
CA ASP A 557 10.54 -33.84 -31.78
C ASP A 557 9.96 -32.40 -31.79
N GLU A 558 8.74 -32.21 -32.26
CA GLU A 558 8.12 -30.90 -32.43
C GLU A 558 6.67 -30.87 -31.91
N ILE A 559 6.28 -29.72 -31.36
CA ILE A 559 4.93 -29.44 -30.89
C ILE A 559 4.47 -28.12 -31.48
N SER A 560 3.22 -28.04 -31.91
CA SER A 560 2.55 -26.78 -32.19
C SER A 560 1.24 -26.70 -31.42
N CYS A 561 0.95 -25.52 -30.88
CA CYS A 561 -0.19 -25.33 -30.00
C CYS A 561 -0.68 -23.88 -30.10
N ARG A 562 -1.98 -23.68 -30.18
CA ARG A 562 -2.59 -22.36 -30.04
C ARG A 562 -2.71 -22.04 -28.55
N MET A 563 -2.35 -20.83 -28.13
CA MET A 563 -2.41 -20.43 -26.74
C MET A 563 -3.22 -19.14 -26.57
N GLN A 564 -4.08 -19.09 -25.57
CA GLN A 564 -4.87 -17.90 -25.26
C GLN A 564 -5.12 -17.78 -23.76
N LEU A 565 -5.06 -16.55 -23.25
CA LEU A 565 -5.50 -16.26 -21.89
C LEU A 565 -7.02 -16.30 -21.81
N LYS A 566 -7.55 -16.74 -20.67
CA LYS A 566 -8.98 -16.61 -20.40
C LYS A 566 -9.37 -15.14 -20.24
N SER A 567 -10.58 -14.80 -20.68
CA SER A 567 -11.07 -13.41 -20.73
C SER A 567 -11.20 -12.74 -19.36
N ASP A 568 -11.27 -13.52 -18.28
CA ASP A 568 -11.35 -13.05 -16.90
C ASP A 568 -9.97 -12.83 -16.25
N VAL A 569 -8.88 -13.14 -16.95
CA VAL A 569 -7.50 -12.93 -16.47
C VAL A 569 -7.01 -11.53 -16.90
N PRO A 570 -6.71 -10.61 -15.96
CA PRO A 570 -6.25 -9.27 -16.30
C PRO A 570 -4.88 -9.27 -16.99
N ASN A 571 -4.81 -8.82 -18.25
CA ASN A 571 -3.58 -8.76 -19.03
C ASN A 571 -3.16 -7.30 -19.31
N GLN A 572 -2.79 -6.54 -18.28
CA GLN A 572 -2.35 -5.15 -18.43
C GLN A 572 -0.99 -4.94 -17.76
N GLY A 573 -0.06 -4.27 -18.45
CA GLY A 573 1.26 -3.90 -17.91
C GLY A 573 2.25 -5.06 -17.80
N TYR A 574 2.11 -6.07 -18.67
CA TYR A 574 3.09 -7.12 -18.91
C TYR A 574 3.54 -7.06 -20.37
N ILE A 575 4.82 -7.34 -20.63
CA ILE A 575 5.32 -7.69 -21.96
C ILE A 575 4.70 -9.02 -22.37
N ILE A 576 4.86 -10.07 -21.55
CA ILE A 576 4.22 -11.37 -21.72
C ILE A 576 3.56 -11.76 -20.40
N HIS A 577 2.24 -11.96 -20.40
CA HIS A 577 1.55 -12.37 -19.18
C HIS A 577 2.10 -13.72 -18.67
N PRO A 578 2.42 -13.87 -17.37
CA PRO A 578 3.07 -15.08 -16.85
C PRO A 578 2.39 -16.40 -17.21
N SER A 579 1.05 -16.46 -17.17
CA SER A 579 0.32 -17.67 -17.55
C SER A 579 0.44 -18.02 -19.04
N LEU A 580 0.52 -17.01 -19.92
CA LEU A 580 0.75 -17.24 -21.35
C LEU A 580 2.20 -17.64 -21.60
N PHE A 581 3.13 -17.05 -20.84
CA PHE A 581 4.55 -17.33 -20.96
C PHE A 581 4.89 -18.75 -20.49
N ASP A 582 4.33 -19.18 -19.35
CA ASP A 582 4.50 -20.55 -18.84
C ASP A 582 3.87 -21.59 -19.80
N GLY A 583 2.83 -21.18 -20.53
CA GLY A 583 2.28 -21.88 -21.70
C GLY A 583 3.34 -22.41 -22.67
N THR A 584 4.34 -21.58 -22.98
CA THR A 584 5.43 -21.91 -23.90
C THR A 584 6.34 -23.02 -23.39
N ILE A 585 6.35 -23.22 -22.08
CA ILE A 585 7.26 -24.08 -21.37
C ILE A 585 6.59 -25.45 -21.15
N HIS A 586 5.41 -25.47 -20.55
CA HIS A 586 4.75 -26.73 -20.20
C HIS A 586 4.12 -27.47 -21.40
N ALA A 587 4.06 -26.86 -22.58
CA ALA A 587 3.63 -27.55 -23.80
C ALA A 587 4.55 -28.75 -24.12
N VAL A 588 5.81 -28.72 -23.70
CA VAL A 588 6.76 -29.84 -23.84
C VAL A 588 6.27 -31.12 -23.15
N CYS A 589 5.40 -31.01 -22.14
CA CYS A 589 4.80 -32.16 -21.46
C CYS A 589 3.90 -33.00 -22.38
N ALA A 590 3.45 -32.45 -23.52
CA ALA A 590 2.74 -33.23 -24.54
C ALA A 590 3.59 -34.36 -25.16
N THR A 591 4.92 -34.31 -25.01
CA THR A 591 5.83 -35.40 -25.40
C THR A 591 5.69 -36.65 -24.52
N MET A 592 5.00 -36.53 -23.39
CA MET A 592 4.87 -37.58 -22.37
C MET A 592 3.57 -38.37 -22.46
N PHE A 593 2.64 -38.04 -23.37
CA PHE A 593 1.32 -38.68 -23.43
C PHE A 593 1.34 -40.20 -23.63
N ASP A 594 2.40 -40.76 -24.21
CA ASP A 594 2.56 -42.20 -24.49
C ASP A 594 3.62 -42.87 -23.60
N GLN A 595 4.07 -42.16 -22.56
CA GLN A 595 5.09 -42.64 -21.62
C GLN A 595 4.46 -42.79 -20.23
N ASP A 596 4.94 -43.73 -19.42
CA ASP A 596 4.54 -43.80 -18.00
C ASP A 596 4.83 -42.45 -17.32
N PRO A 597 3.93 -41.92 -16.46
CA PRO A 597 4.03 -40.58 -15.92
C PRO A 597 5.40 -40.37 -15.26
N PRO A 598 6.29 -39.56 -15.85
CA PRO A 598 7.63 -39.44 -15.35
C PRO A 598 7.68 -38.44 -14.18
N PHE A 599 8.82 -38.47 -13.50
CA PHE A 599 9.24 -37.48 -12.51
C PHE A 599 9.03 -36.04 -13.01
N LEU A 600 8.76 -35.12 -12.08
CA LEU A 600 8.64 -33.71 -12.38
C LEU A 600 9.93 -33.19 -13.05
N LYS A 601 9.78 -32.57 -14.22
CA LYS A 601 10.84 -31.78 -14.85
C LYS A 601 10.58 -30.32 -14.57
N ILE A 602 11.60 -29.61 -14.10
CA ILE A 602 11.52 -28.19 -13.79
C ILE A 602 12.30 -27.36 -14.81
N PHE A 603 11.84 -26.13 -15.00
CA PHE A 603 12.56 -25.11 -15.74
C PHE A 603 13.84 -24.74 -14.99
N ALA A 604 15.00 -25.08 -15.55
CA ALA A 604 16.31 -24.88 -14.93
C ALA A 604 17.03 -23.63 -15.46
N GLY A 605 16.67 -23.17 -16.65
CA GLY A 605 17.30 -22.01 -17.27
C GLY A 605 16.99 -21.89 -18.76
N VAL A 606 17.43 -20.80 -19.36
CA VAL A 606 17.30 -20.53 -20.80
C VAL A 606 18.56 -19.82 -21.29
N GLY A 607 19.13 -20.30 -22.39
CA GLY A 607 20.34 -19.71 -22.97
C GLY A 607 20.11 -18.30 -23.49
N LYS A 608 18.99 -18.07 -24.20
CA LYS A 608 18.67 -16.73 -24.71
C LYS A 608 17.17 -16.49 -24.84
N VAL A 609 16.75 -15.29 -24.46
CA VAL A 609 15.38 -14.80 -24.62
C VAL A 609 15.37 -13.61 -25.56
N THR A 610 14.65 -13.74 -26.67
CA THR A 610 14.50 -12.69 -27.67
C THR A 610 13.03 -12.30 -27.78
N VAL A 611 12.70 -11.04 -27.50
CA VAL A 611 11.35 -10.51 -27.68
C VAL A 611 11.38 -9.50 -28.82
N VAL A 612 10.62 -9.77 -29.88
CA VAL A 612 10.56 -8.94 -31.09
C VAL A 612 9.41 -7.94 -31.00
N ALA A 613 8.28 -8.36 -30.46
CA ALA A 613 7.12 -7.50 -30.26
C ALA A 613 7.29 -6.63 -29.00
N ASN A 614 6.72 -5.42 -29.00
CA ASN A 614 6.76 -4.59 -27.79
C ASN A 614 6.02 -5.23 -26.61
N GLU A 615 4.92 -5.92 -26.89
CA GLU A 615 4.14 -6.71 -25.95
C GLU A 615 3.40 -7.84 -26.69
N ALA A 616 3.02 -8.89 -25.96
CA ALA A 616 2.15 -9.95 -26.44
C ALA A 616 0.72 -9.43 -26.67
N PRO A 617 -0.01 -9.93 -27.69
CA PRO A 617 -1.40 -9.58 -27.94
C PRO A 617 -2.27 -9.79 -26.69
N LYS A 618 -3.17 -8.83 -26.41
CA LYS A 618 -3.97 -8.84 -25.17
C LYS A 618 -5.20 -9.74 -25.26
N ASP A 619 -5.91 -9.70 -26.38
CA ASP A 619 -7.21 -10.37 -26.58
C ASP A 619 -7.21 -11.36 -27.76
N GLN A 620 -6.03 -11.70 -28.29
CA GLN A 620 -5.88 -12.62 -29.41
C GLN A 620 -5.09 -13.84 -29.01
N ALA A 621 -5.33 -14.96 -29.68
CA ALA A 621 -4.50 -16.13 -29.49
C ALA A 621 -3.12 -15.92 -30.11
N VAL A 622 -2.14 -16.65 -29.59
CA VAL A 622 -0.81 -16.78 -30.19
C VAL A 622 -0.58 -18.23 -30.54
N VAL A 623 0.36 -18.51 -31.44
CA VAL A 623 0.68 -19.90 -31.82
C VAL A 623 2.12 -20.21 -31.43
N LEU A 624 2.28 -21.21 -30.58
CA LEU A 624 3.54 -21.80 -30.21
C LEU A 624 3.99 -22.81 -31.26
N HIS A 625 5.27 -22.77 -31.58
CA HIS A 625 6.02 -23.87 -32.14
C HIS A 625 7.22 -24.17 -31.24
N LEU A 626 7.35 -25.41 -30.82
CA LEU A 626 8.42 -25.89 -29.97
C LEU A 626 9.13 -27.01 -30.70
N ARG A 627 10.47 -26.95 -30.74
CA ARG A 627 11.34 -28.01 -31.25
C ARG A 627 12.27 -28.49 -30.14
N ILE A 628 12.32 -29.81 -29.95
CA ILE A 628 13.21 -30.45 -28.99
C ILE A 628 14.57 -30.64 -29.66
N ASP A 629 15.58 -30.03 -29.08
CA ASP A 629 16.95 -30.05 -29.61
C ASP A 629 17.74 -31.20 -29.00
N GLU A 630 17.51 -31.50 -27.71
CA GLU A 630 18.15 -32.61 -27.00
C GLU A 630 17.15 -33.30 -26.06
N LYS A 631 17.17 -34.64 -26.04
CA LYS A 631 16.37 -35.45 -25.12
C LYS A 631 17.25 -36.51 -24.47
N THR A 632 17.45 -36.38 -23.17
CA THR A 632 18.11 -37.39 -22.32
C THR A 632 17.21 -37.79 -21.15
N ASP A 633 17.62 -38.80 -20.39
CA ASP A 633 16.89 -39.23 -19.19
C ASP A 633 16.89 -38.17 -18.07
N GLN A 634 17.92 -37.32 -18.04
CA GLN A 634 18.12 -36.31 -16.99
C GLN A 634 17.68 -34.91 -17.40
N GLN A 635 17.76 -34.58 -18.69
CA GLN A 635 17.42 -33.26 -19.20
C GLN A 635 16.76 -33.28 -20.57
N GLN A 636 15.99 -32.23 -20.86
CA GLN A 636 15.50 -31.89 -22.19
C GLN A 636 15.89 -30.46 -22.50
N ILE A 637 16.38 -30.22 -23.72
CA ILE A 637 16.69 -28.89 -24.24
C ILE A 637 15.79 -28.66 -25.45
N PHE A 638 15.14 -27.50 -25.50
CA PHE A 638 14.24 -27.16 -26.59
C PHE A 638 14.26 -25.68 -26.91
N THR A 639 13.82 -25.38 -28.14
CA THR A 639 13.66 -24.03 -28.66
C THR A 639 12.17 -23.75 -28.86
N CYS A 640 11.70 -22.61 -28.34
CA CYS A 640 10.32 -22.15 -28.53
C CYS A 640 10.28 -20.91 -29.41
N GLN A 641 9.38 -20.89 -30.38
CA GLN A 641 9.02 -19.72 -31.18
C GLN A 641 7.52 -19.48 -31.03
N VAL A 642 7.14 -18.24 -30.74
CA VAL A 642 5.73 -17.86 -30.62
C VAL A 642 5.37 -16.80 -31.65
N PHE A 643 4.28 -17.05 -32.37
CA PHE A 643 3.81 -16.24 -33.48
C PHE A 643 2.44 -15.63 -33.16
N SER A 644 2.15 -14.49 -33.78
CA SER A 644 0.78 -14.00 -33.92
C SER A 644 -0.02 -14.94 -34.83
N GLU A 645 -1.35 -14.84 -34.81
CA GLU A 645 -2.20 -15.57 -35.75
C GLU A 645 -1.91 -15.24 -37.22
N SER A 646 -1.45 -14.01 -37.49
CA SER A 646 -1.00 -13.58 -38.81
C SER A 646 0.37 -14.13 -39.22
N GLY A 647 1.06 -14.87 -38.35
CA GLY A 647 2.35 -15.51 -38.63
C GLY A 647 3.59 -14.67 -38.33
N SER A 648 3.46 -13.46 -37.76
CA SER A 648 4.61 -12.66 -37.32
C SER A 648 5.19 -13.21 -36.02
N LEU A 649 6.52 -13.40 -35.95
CA LEU A 649 7.23 -13.83 -34.75
C LEU A 649 7.12 -12.76 -33.65
N LEU A 650 6.72 -13.17 -32.45
CA LEU A 650 6.53 -12.30 -31.29
C LEU A 650 7.70 -12.43 -30.31
N TRP A 651 8.06 -13.65 -29.94
CA TRP A 651 9.23 -13.94 -29.10
C TRP A 651 9.78 -15.36 -29.35
N LYS A 652 11.03 -15.55 -28.91
CA LYS A 652 11.80 -16.79 -29.05
C LYS A 652 12.57 -17.09 -27.76
N LEU A 653 12.54 -18.35 -27.35
CA LEU A 653 13.39 -18.90 -26.30
C LEU A 653 14.33 -19.92 -26.92
N GLU A 654 15.63 -19.76 -26.72
CA GLU A 654 16.67 -20.65 -27.23
C GLU A 654 17.35 -21.35 -26.07
N ASP A 655 17.63 -22.64 -26.23
CA ASP A 655 18.25 -23.50 -25.21
C ASP A 655 17.48 -23.49 -23.88
N VAL A 656 16.17 -23.73 -23.93
CA VAL A 656 15.34 -23.89 -22.72
C VAL A 656 15.67 -25.23 -22.07
N ILE A 657 16.20 -25.19 -20.85
CA ILE A 657 16.69 -26.37 -20.14
C ILE A 657 15.63 -26.85 -19.15
N PHE A 658 15.18 -28.09 -19.34
CA PHE A 658 14.33 -28.83 -18.42
C PHE A 658 15.12 -29.92 -17.75
N ARG A 659 15.17 -29.92 -16.42
CA ARG A 659 15.88 -30.96 -15.65
C ARG A 659 14.90 -31.81 -14.86
N LYS A 660 15.14 -33.11 -14.88
CA LYS A 660 14.46 -34.08 -14.03
C LYS A 660 14.87 -33.86 -12.59
N VAL A 661 13.88 -33.81 -11.68
CA VAL A 661 14.14 -33.68 -10.25
C VAL A 661 13.35 -34.73 -9.49
N LEU A 662 13.97 -35.32 -8.47
CA LEU A 662 13.31 -36.30 -7.62
C LEU A 662 12.40 -35.59 -6.60
N PRO A 663 11.23 -36.16 -6.24
CA PRO A 663 10.32 -35.57 -5.26
C PRO A 663 10.99 -35.22 -3.92
N GLU A 664 11.91 -36.06 -3.45
CA GLU A 664 12.68 -35.86 -2.21
C GLU A 664 13.58 -34.62 -2.26
N GLN A 665 14.18 -34.32 -3.42
CA GLN A 665 15.02 -33.12 -3.61
C GLN A 665 14.16 -31.86 -3.52
N ILE A 666 12.95 -31.90 -4.06
CA ILE A 666 12.01 -30.77 -4.02
C ILE A 666 11.45 -30.61 -2.61
N GLN A 667 11.04 -31.68 -1.94
CA GLN A 667 10.59 -31.61 -0.55
C GLN A 667 11.68 -31.09 0.39
N LYS A 668 12.95 -31.49 0.18
CA LYS A 668 14.09 -30.97 0.94
C LYS A 668 14.33 -29.48 0.68
N ALA A 669 14.24 -29.02 -0.57
CA ALA A 669 14.35 -27.61 -0.93
C ALA A 669 13.19 -26.77 -0.35
N LEU A 670 11.96 -27.27 -0.43
CA LEU A 670 10.77 -26.63 0.15
C LEU A 670 10.83 -26.58 1.69
N ALA A 671 11.34 -27.62 2.34
CA ALA A 671 11.54 -27.67 3.79
C ALA A 671 12.65 -26.71 4.24
N ALA A 672 13.75 -26.62 3.50
CA ALA A 672 14.84 -25.66 3.76
C ALA A 672 14.36 -24.21 3.65
N THR A 673 13.40 -23.93 2.76
CA THR A 673 12.81 -22.58 2.61
C THR A 673 11.97 -22.16 3.83
N LYS A 674 11.54 -23.10 4.69
CA LYS A 674 10.77 -22.81 5.93
C LYS A 674 11.64 -22.68 7.18
N ALA A 675 12.90 -23.11 7.13
CA ALA A 675 13.84 -22.95 8.23
C ALA A 675 14.52 -21.58 8.12
N LYS A 676 14.71 -20.88 9.25
CA LYS A 676 15.47 -19.61 9.31
C LYS A 676 16.94 -19.74 8.89
N ASP A 677 17.39 -20.94 8.58
CA ASP A 677 18.72 -21.22 8.09
C ASP A 677 18.72 -21.08 6.57
N ALA A 678 18.91 -19.84 6.12
CA ALA A 678 19.48 -19.58 4.80
C ALA A 678 20.88 -20.23 4.76
N VAL A 679 20.92 -21.52 4.48
CA VAL A 679 22.18 -22.24 4.27
C VAL A 679 22.64 -21.91 2.86
N SER A 680 23.48 -20.88 2.76
CA SER A 680 24.55 -20.90 1.77
C SER A 680 25.23 -22.26 1.89
N PHE A 681 25.32 -23.03 0.81
CA PHE A 681 26.07 -24.29 0.82
C PHE A 681 27.57 -24.08 1.16
N PHE A 682 28.03 -22.84 1.32
CA PHE A 682 29.37 -22.49 1.78
C PHE A 682 29.33 -21.41 2.86
N GLU A 683 29.81 -21.75 4.06
CA GLU A 683 30.24 -20.79 5.06
C GLU A 683 31.77 -20.69 5.01
N THR A 684 32.32 -19.55 4.57
CA THR A 684 33.76 -19.34 4.53
C THR A 684 34.27 -19.03 5.94
N LYS A 685 34.73 -20.05 6.67
CA LYS A 685 35.41 -19.92 7.96
C LYS A 685 36.92 -20.03 7.78
N TRP A 686 37.62 -18.91 7.91
CA TRP A 686 39.08 -18.87 7.94
C TRP A 686 39.57 -19.47 9.25
N LYS A 687 40.36 -20.55 9.17
CA LYS A 687 41.04 -21.13 10.34
C LYS A 687 42.55 -21.01 10.13
N GLN A 688 43.22 -20.39 11.09
CA GLN A 688 44.68 -20.33 11.11
C GLN A 688 45.21 -21.76 11.36
N LEU A 689 45.94 -22.31 10.39
CA LEU A 689 46.63 -23.59 10.55
C LEU A 689 47.84 -23.35 11.46
N SER A 690 47.91 -24.07 12.59
CA SER A 690 49.09 -24.06 13.45
C SER A 690 50.20 -24.92 12.82
N GLU A 691 51.45 -24.47 12.97
CA GLU A 691 52.64 -25.13 12.40
C GLU A 691 52.74 -26.61 12.79
N ASP A 692 52.21 -27.00 13.95
CA ASP A 692 52.22 -28.39 14.45
C ASP A 692 51.42 -29.39 13.58
N ALA A 693 50.50 -28.93 12.73
CA ALA A 693 49.72 -29.80 11.84
C ALA A 693 50.51 -30.25 10.59
N LEU A 694 51.72 -29.71 10.38
CA LEU A 694 52.58 -30.01 9.23
C LEU A 694 53.62 -31.10 9.51
N ASP A 695 53.78 -31.54 10.77
CA ASP A 695 54.99 -32.27 11.20
C ASP A 695 54.77 -33.69 11.73
N SER A 696 53.70 -34.40 11.36
CA SER A 696 53.63 -35.85 11.66
C SER A 696 53.08 -36.72 10.51
N GLU A 697 54.02 -37.43 9.88
CA GLU A 697 53.91 -38.79 9.35
C GLU A 697 52.65 -39.22 8.57
N SER A 698 51.95 -38.33 7.85
CA SER A 698 51.09 -38.76 6.75
C SER A 698 51.98 -39.02 5.53
N GLY A 699 52.54 -40.23 5.43
CA GLY A 699 53.44 -40.68 4.37
C GLY A 699 52.95 -40.39 2.95
N LEU A 700 53.29 -39.21 2.44
CA LEU A 700 53.02 -38.77 1.06
C LEU A 700 54.29 -38.27 0.37
N LEU A 701 55.42 -38.95 0.56
CA LEU A 701 56.61 -38.89 -0.32
C LEU A 701 57.28 -40.29 -0.29
N PRO A 702 57.83 -40.84 -1.40
CA PRO A 702 59.03 -40.24 -2.02
C PRO A 702 59.26 -40.49 -3.55
N GLY A 703 60.22 -39.76 -4.15
CA GLY A 703 60.98 -40.29 -5.28
C GLY A 703 61.64 -39.29 -6.26
N GLU A 704 62.97 -39.23 -6.20
CA GLU A 704 63.97 -38.52 -7.02
C GLU A 704 63.67 -38.37 -8.54
N ASN A 705 62.98 -37.30 -8.90
CA ASN A 705 63.30 -36.44 -10.04
C ASN A 705 62.39 -35.21 -9.93
N SER A 706 62.85 -34.26 -9.11
CA SER A 706 62.26 -32.95 -8.86
C SER A 706 62.32 -32.04 -10.10
N GLU A 707 61.68 -32.49 -11.18
CA GLU A 707 61.43 -31.70 -12.38
C GLU A 707 59.93 -31.70 -12.68
N GLY A 708 59.20 -30.89 -11.92
CA GLY A 708 57.82 -30.49 -12.20
C GLY A 708 57.58 -29.15 -11.52
N ARG A 709 58.20 -28.04 -11.97
CA ARG A 709 57.95 -27.30 -13.24
C ARG A 709 56.47 -26.90 -13.38
N TRP A 710 56.06 -25.86 -12.65
CA TRP A 710 54.76 -25.20 -12.79
C TRP A 710 54.90 -23.94 -13.64
N LEU A 711 54.01 -23.75 -14.61
CA LEU A 711 54.03 -22.61 -15.54
C LEU A 711 52.85 -21.67 -15.24
N PHE A 712 53.16 -20.39 -15.09
CA PHE A 712 52.18 -19.32 -14.99
C PHE A 712 52.17 -18.50 -16.28
N TYR A 713 50.97 -18.14 -16.75
CA TYR A 713 50.81 -17.32 -17.93
C TYR A 713 50.21 -15.96 -17.55
N ALA A 714 50.86 -14.87 -17.99
CA ALA A 714 50.40 -13.50 -17.77
C ALA A 714 50.80 -12.58 -18.93
N GLU A 715 50.02 -11.53 -19.19
CA GLU A 715 50.35 -10.54 -20.22
C GLU A 715 51.55 -9.66 -19.86
N ALA A 716 52.19 -9.06 -20.88
CA ALA A 716 53.44 -8.29 -20.74
C ALA A 716 53.42 -7.16 -19.68
N PRO A 717 52.35 -6.36 -19.51
CA PRO A 717 52.29 -5.32 -18.48
C PRO A 717 52.31 -5.89 -17.06
N VAL A 718 51.65 -7.04 -16.85
CA VAL A 718 51.64 -7.78 -15.59
C VAL A 718 53.04 -8.34 -15.28
N LEU A 719 53.74 -8.78 -16.32
CA LEU A 719 55.08 -9.34 -16.22
C LEU A 719 56.15 -8.33 -15.78
N GLU A 720 56.06 -7.06 -16.20
CA GLU A 720 57.00 -6.00 -15.78
C GLU A 720 56.82 -5.60 -14.31
N VAL A 721 55.58 -5.62 -13.80
CA VAL A 721 55.29 -5.44 -12.37
C VAL A 721 55.79 -6.62 -11.55
N LEU A 722 55.58 -7.84 -12.04
CA LEU A 722 56.04 -9.08 -11.39
C LEU A 722 57.57 -9.19 -11.34
N LYS A 723 58.28 -8.81 -12.41
CA LYS A 723 59.76 -8.79 -12.45
C LYS A 723 60.40 -7.92 -11.38
N LYS A 724 59.80 -6.76 -11.13
CA LYS A 724 60.30 -5.80 -10.13
C LYS A 724 60.19 -6.31 -8.69
N ASP A 725 59.20 -7.16 -8.42
CA ASP A 725 58.80 -7.58 -7.07
C ASP A 725 59.27 -9.00 -6.70
N LEU A 726 59.45 -9.88 -7.69
CA LEU A 726 59.89 -11.26 -7.50
C LEU A 726 61.43 -11.42 -7.61
N GLY A 727 62.13 -10.45 -8.22
CA GLY A 727 63.58 -10.51 -8.40
C GLY A 727 64.05 -11.48 -9.49
N GLU A 728 65.34 -11.38 -9.87
CA GLU A 728 65.93 -12.08 -11.04
C GLU A 728 66.06 -13.61 -10.89
N GLN A 729 65.84 -14.17 -9.69
CA GLN A 729 65.97 -15.62 -9.46
C GLN A 729 64.80 -16.46 -10.01
N HIS A 730 63.79 -15.80 -10.58
CA HIS A 730 62.67 -16.44 -11.25
C HIS A 730 62.96 -16.60 -12.75
N VAL A 731 62.81 -17.81 -13.29
CA VAL A 731 63.12 -18.07 -14.71
C VAL A 731 61.98 -17.56 -15.59
N TYR A 732 62.17 -16.39 -16.18
CA TYR A 732 61.29 -15.85 -17.22
C TYR A 732 61.63 -16.50 -18.55
N ILE A 733 60.85 -17.48 -19.01
CA ILE A 733 61.10 -18.10 -20.33
C ILE A 733 60.60 -17.14 -21.39
N SER A 734 61.51 -16.33 -21.94
CA SER A 734 61.31 -15.66 -23.22
C SER A 734 61.83 -16.58 -24.32
N SER A 735 60.93 -17.03 -25.20
CA SER A 735 61.18 -17.86 -26.39
C SER A 735 61.54 -19.33 -26.12
N MET A 736 60.55 -20.23 -26.30
CA MET A 736 60.80 -21.62 -26.72
C MET A 736 60.98 -21.61 -28.24
N SER A 737 62.10 -21.09 -28.73
CA SER A 737 62.37 -20.99 -30.18
C SER A 737 62.98 -22.25 -30.81
N GLU A 738 63.06 -23.38 -30.12
CA GLU A 738 63.68 -24.59 -30.69
C GLU A 738 62.71 -25.60 -31.32
N ASN A 739 61.39 -25.33 -31.36
CA ASN A 739 60.43 -26.27 -31.96
C ASN A 739 59.43 -25.67 -32.96
N GLY A 740 59.75 -24.51 -33.57
CA GLY A 740 59.07 -24.05 -34.78
C GLY A 740 57.58 -23.68 -34.63
N LEU A 741 57.21 -22.97 -33.56
CA LEU A 741 55.87 -22.40 -33.42
C LEU A 741 56.00 -20.89 -33.21
N ASP A 742 55.51 -20.13 -34.18
CA ASP A 742 55.48 -18.67 -34.20
C ASP A 742 54.28 -18.15 -33.38
N TYR A 743 54.50 -17.14 -32.54
CA TYR A 743 53.51 -16.63 -31.56
C TYR A 743 53.48 -15.10 -31.56
N ASP A 744 52.58 -14.48 -32.32
CA ASP A 744 52.53 -13.01 -32.38
C ASP A 744 51.83 -12.32 -31.19
N ASN A 745 51.06 -13.03 -30.35
CA ASN A 745 50.25 -12.39 -29.29
C ASN A 745 50.34 -13.01 -27.89
N LEU A 746 51.27 -13.92 -27.65
CA LEU A 746 51.42 -14.60 -26.36
C LEU A 746 52.84 -14.40 -25.81
N THR A 747 53.10 -13.25 -25.18
CA THR A 747 54.41 -12.91 -24.64
C THR A 747 54.60 -13.33 -23.17
N ARG A 748 55.18 -14.53 -22.99
CA ARG A 748 56.05 -14.99 -21.86
C ARG A 748 55.40 -15.72 -20.67
N ILE A 749 56.14 -16.73 -20.19
CA ILE A 749 55.83 -17.64 -19.09
C ILE A 749 56.59 -17.18 -17.83
N VAL A 750 55.92 -17.11 -16.68
CA VAL A 750 56.56 -16.85 -15.37
C VAL A 750 56.64 -18.16 -14.59
N TYR A 751 57.80 -18.44 -14.00
CA TYR A 751 58.06 -19.61 -13.15
C TYR A 751 58.25 -19.15 -11.70
N LEU A 752 57.45 -19.67 -10.77
CA LEU A 752 57.58 -19.43 -9.32
C LEU A 752 57.99 -20.73 -8.63
N PRO A 753 59.22 -20.86 -8.13
CA PRO A 753 59.61 -22.01 -7.33
C PRO A 753 58.93 -21.93 -5.94
N ALA A 754 58.32 -23.04 -5.50
CA ALA A 754 57.94 -23.23 -4.11
C ALA A 754 59.02 -24.07 -3.43
N GLU A 755 59.43 -23.71 -2.21
CA GLU A 755 60.31 -24.57 -1.42
C GLU A 755 59.48 -25.75 -0.89
N LYS A 756 59.78 -26.97 -1.39
CA LYS A 756 59.16 -28.24 -0.95
C LYS A 756 57.64 -28.34 -1.10
N ASP A 757 57.12 -28.55 -2.32
CA ASP A 757 55.81 -29.15 -2.65
C ASP A 757 54.64 -28.92 -1.64
N SER A 758 54.59 -27.75 -1.01
CA SER A 758 53.65 -27.45 0.06
C SER A 758 52.39 -26.86 -0.58
N PRO A 759 51.20 -27.46 -0.37
CA PRO A 759 49.94 -26.92 -0.88
C PRO A 759 49.73 -25.45 -0.50
N LEU A 760 50.20 -25.08 0.70
CA LEU A 760 50.10 -23.74 1.27
C LEU A 760 50.98 -22.74 0.52
N ASP A 761 52.22 -23.09 0.20
CA ASP A 761 53.13 -22.18 -0.50
C ASP A 761 52.66 -21.93 -1.93
N VAL A 762 52.10 -22.94 -2.60
CA VAL A 762 51.54 -22.80 -3.95
C VAL A 762 50.27 -21.93 -3.94
N LEU A 763 49.38 -22.13 -2.96
CA LEU A 763 48.22 -21.28 -2.77
C LEU A 763 48.60 -19.83 -2.43
N HIS A 764 49.59 -19.65 -1.56
CA HIS A 764 50.08 -18.33 -1.16
C HIS A 764 50.71 -17.59 -2.35
N ASN A 765 51.51 -18.29 -3.16
CA ASN A 765 52.09 -17.75 -4.38
C ASN A 765 51.04 -17.43 -5.45
N GLY A 766 50.03 -18.29 -5.62
CA GLY A 766 48.90 -18.05 -6.52
C GLY A 766 48.06 -16.84 -6.12
N LEU A 767 47.79 -16.68 -4.82
CA LEU A 767 47.10 -15.51 -4.29
C LEU A 767 47.93 -14.23 -4.48
N ARG A 768 49.23 -14.28 -4.17
CA ARG A 768 50.15 -13.15 -4.37
C ARG A 768 50.21 -12.73 -5.83
N LEU A 769 50.20 -13.68 -6.77
CA LEU A 769 50.16 -13.41 -8.21
C LEU A 769 48.87 -12.67 -8.60
N ILE A 770 47.71 -13.15 -8.15
CA ILE A 770 46.40 -12.52 -8.41
C ILE A 770 46.37 -11.09 -7.86
N GLN A 771 46.77 -10.91 -6.60
CA GLN A 771 46.78 -9.60 -5.95
C GLN A 771 47.65 -8.59 -6.69
N LYS A 772 48.75 -9.06 -7.29
CA LYS A 772 49.66 -8.22 -8.09
C LYS A 772 49.12 -7.95 -9.48
N ALA A 773 48.51 -8.94 -10.13
CA ALA A 773 47.84 -8.77 -11.42
C ALA A 773 46.73 -7.70 -11.33
N LEU A 774 45.97 -7.69 -10.24
CA LEU A 774 44.93 -6.70 -9.96
C LEU A 774 45.47 -5.27 -9.74
N GLN A 775 46.76 -5.08 -9.48
CA GLN A 775 47.37 -3.76 -9.29
C GLN A 775 47.78 -3.10 -10.62
N VAL A 776 47.63 -3.80 -11.76
CA VAL A 776 48.09 -3.36 -13.09
C VAL A 776 46.99 -2.60 -13.85
N GLY A 777 46.42 -1.56 -13.24
CA GLY A 777 45.58 -0.56 -13.92
C GLY A 777 44.38 -1.07 -14.73
N ASP A 778 43.85 -0.21 -15.63
CA ASP A 778 42.56 -0.40 -16.32
C ASP A 778 42.53 -1.50 -17.40
N ALA A 779 43.65 -2.15 -17.70
CA ALA A 779 43.69 -3.30 -18.61
C ALA A 779 43.51 -4.58 -17.79
N ALA A 780 42.37 -5.25 -17.96
CA ALA A 780 42.04 -6.40 -17.14
C ALA A 780 43.05 -7.55 -17.35
N PRO A 781 43.76 -7.99 -16.30
CA PRO A 781 44.83 -8.96 -16.45
C PRO A 781 44.28 -10.33 -16.85
N GLU A 782 44.94 -10.97 -17.81
CA GLU A 782 44.73 -12.38 -18.10
C GLU A 782 45.73 -13.25 -17.33
N VAL A 783 45.23 -14.19 -16.53
CA VAL A 783 46.01 -15.08 -15.65
C VAL A 783 45.57 -16.53 -15.86
N TRP A 784 46.49 -17.40 -16.30
CA TRP A 784 46.20 -18.84 -16.40
C TRP A 784 47.10 -19.66 -15.48
N PHE A 785 46.48 -20.54 -14.68
CA PHE A 785 47.15 -21.51 -13.82
C PHE A 785 47.28 -22.84 -14.57
N VAL A 786 48.51 -23.28 -14.87
CA VAL A 786 48.74 -24.62 -15.42
C VAL A 786 49.08 -25.58 -14.30
N LEU A 787 48.16 -26.52 -14.06
CA LEU A 787 48.13 -27.46 -12.95
C LEU A 787 48.42 -28.89 -13.44
N ARG A 788 48.63 -29.82 -12.51
CA ARG A 788 48.99 -31.21 -12.79
C ARG A 788 48.40 -32.11 -11.71
N GLY A 789 47.51 -33.01 -12.12
CA GLY A 789 46.94 -34.03 -11.24
C GLY A 789 46.04 -33.46 -10.14
N THR A 790 45.44 -32.29 -10.38
CA THR A 790 44.51 -31.64 -9.44
C THR A 790 43.06 -32.14 -9.57
N GLN A 791 42.75 -32.83 -10.67
CA GLN A 791 41.47 -33.48 -10.91
C GLN A 791 41.63 -35.01 -10.95
N ALA A 792 40.75 -35.71 -10.24
CA ALA A 792 40.70 -37.17 -10.26
C ALA A 792 39.91 -37.65 -11.48
N LEU A 793 40.50 -38.56 -12.25
CA LEU A 793 39.87 -39.14 -13.45
C LEU A 793 38.68 -40.06 -13.10
N GLU A 794 38.67 -40.63 -11.88
CA GLU A 794 37.57 -41.45 -11.38
C GLU A 794 37.36 -41.21 -9.89
N ALA A 795 36.11 -41.32 -9.41
CA ALA A 795 35.76 -41.16 -8.00
C ALA A 795 36.46 -42.17 -7.06
N SER A 796 36.90 -43.30 -7.62
CA SER A 796 37.67 -44.36 -6.95
C SER A 796 39.08 -43.92 -6.56
N VAL A 797 39.69 -43.01 -7.32
CA VAL A 797 41.10 -42.59 -7.18
C VAL A 797 41.33 -41.77 -5.89
N LEU A 798 40.29 -41.08 -5.39
CA LEU A 798 40.36 -40.28 -4.15
C LEU A 798 39.86 -41.04 -2.91
N LYS A 799 39.59 -42.35 -3.02
CA LYS A 799 39.18 -43.13 -1.84
C LYS A 799 40.33 -43.35 -0.87
N GLY A 800 40.51 -42.41 0.06
CA GLY A 800 41.46 -42.51 1.16
C GLY A 800 42.79 -41.76 0.95
N GLN A 801 42.93 -41.02 -0.14
CA GLN A 801 44.04 -40.10 -0.35
C GLN A 801 43.60 -38.66 -0.07
N GLY A 802 44.49 -37.84 0.51
CA GLY A 802 44.22 -36.44 0.84
C GLY A 802 43.87 -35.58 -0.38
N LEU A 803 43.43 -34.34 -0.14
CA LEU A 803 43.10 -33.38 -1.20
C LEU A 803 44.28 -33.21 -2.18
N PRO A 804 44.03 -33.17 -3.50
CA PRO A 804 45.08 -32.91 -4.48
C PRO A 804 45.79 -31.60 -4.17
N LEU A 805 47.13 -31.61 -4.27
CA LEU A 805 48.02 -30.58 -3.72
C LEU A 805 47.73 -29.12 -4.14
N HIS A 806 46.91 -28.86 -5.16
CA HIS A 806 46.67 -27.51 -5.67
C HIS A 806 45.22 -27.22 -6.06
N ALA A 807 44.26 -28.03 -5.60
CA ALA A 807 42.84 -27.86 -5.90
C ALA A 807 42.32 -26.45 -5.52
N GLY A 808 42.88 -25.83 -4.47
CA GLY A 808 42.49 -24.49 -4.04
C GLY A 808 42.80 -23.35 -5.04
N LEU A 809 43.70 -23.56 -6.01
CA LEU A 809 43.95 -22.57 -7.07
C LEU A 809 42.75 -22.38 -8.00
N TRP A 810 41.91 -23.43 -8.17
CA TRP A 810 40.63 -23.30 -8.88
C TRP A 810 39.68 -22.33 -8.17
N GLY A 811 39.64 -22.39 -6.83
CA GLY A 811 38.88 -21.45 -6.01
C GLY A 811 39.38 -20.02 -6.18
N LEU A 812 40.71 -19.81 -6.16
CA LEU A 812 41.29 -18.48 -6.34
C LEU A 812 41.03 -17.88 -7.73
N ALA A 813 41.15 -18.68 -8.80
CA ALA A 813 40.81 -18.23 -10.14
C ALA A 813 39.33 -17.82 -10.25
N ARG A 814 38.43 -18.58 -9.59
CA ARG A 814 37.01 -18.26 -9.54
C ARG A 814 36.73 -16.99 -8.75
N CYS A 815 37.36 -16.80 -7.58
CA CYS A 815 37.24 -15.57 -6.79
C CYS A 815 37.70 -14.34 -7.60
N LEU A 816 38.82 -14.44 -8.33
CA LEU A 816 39.28 -13.34 -9.19
C LEU A 816 38.26 -12.94 -10.26
N ARG A 817 37.62 -13.92 -10.93
CA ARG A 817 36.57 -13.64 -11.93
C ARG A 817 35.33 -12.98 -11.32
N LEU A 818 34.98 -13.36 -10.09
CA LEU A 818 33.83 -12.81 -9.37
C LEU A 818 34.09 -11.39 -8.86
N GLU A 819 35.27 -11.15 -8.30
CA GLU A 819 35.64 -9.86 -7.72
C GLU A 819 36.12 -8.84 -8.76
N SER A 820 36.64 -9.31 -9.91
CA SER A 820 37.08 -8.46 -11.03
C SER A 820 36.57 -9.00 -12.38
N PRO A 821 35.31 -8.68 -12.76
CA PRO A 821 34.62 -9.28 -13.91
C PRO A 821 35.19 -8.97 -15.30
N GLY A 822 36.19 -8.07 -15.38
CA GLY A 822 36.94 -7.83 -16.62
C GLY A 822 38.13 -8.78 -16.79
N SER A 823 38.61 -9.39 -15.70
CA SER A 823 39.83 -10.20 -15.68
C SER A 823 39.56 -11.58 -16.25
N ILE A 824 40.48 -12.09 -17.08
CA ILE A 824 40.42 -13.46 -17.59
C ILE A 824 41.26 -14.31 -16.66
N ALA A 825 40.64 -15.16 -15.85
CA ALA A 825 41.38 -16.11 -15.01
C ALA A 825 40.93 -17.54 -15.30
N GLY A 826 41.86 -18.48 -15.45
CA GLY A 826 41.51 -19.87 -15.76
C GLY A 826 42.54 -20.88 -15.27
N CYS A 827 42.13 -22.15 -15.16
CA CYS A 827 43.00 -23.24 -14.76
C CYS A 827 43.05 -24.31 -15.84
N VAL A 828 44.23 -24.84 -16.12
CA VAL A 828 44.45 -25.94 -17.08
C VAL A 828 45.15 -27.07 -16.36
N ASP A 829 44.46 -28.19 -16.12
CA ASP A 829 45.10 -29.38 -15.56
C ASP A 829 45.65 -30.29 -16.68
N LEU A 830 46.92 -30.65 -16.58
CA LEU A 830 47.60 -31.56 -17.50
C LEU A 830 47.41 -33.03 -17.14
N GLY A 831 46.76 -33.33 -16.00
CA GLY A 831 46.53 -34.68 -15.50
C GLY A 831 47.79 -35.34 -14.93
N PRO A 832 47.67 -36.55 -14.38
CA PRO A 832 48.76 -37.24 -13.69
C PRO A 832 49.80 -37.91 -14.62
N LEU A 833 49.63 -37.84 -15.94
CA LEU A 833 50.47 -38.58 -16.90
C LEU A 833 51.97 -38.21 -16.80
N GLU A 834 52.83 -39.17 -17.14
CA GLU A 834 54.31 -39.02 -17.16
C GLU A 834 54.76 -37.78 -17.97
N LYS A 835 55.89 -37.17 -17.54
CA LYS A 835 56.51 -35.92 -18.01
C LYS A 835 55.79 -35.25 -19.21
N PRO A 836 55.01 -34.16 -19.00
CA PRO A 836 54.28 -33.51 -20.08
C PRO A 836 55.26 -33.02 -21.15
N LYS A 837 55.03 -33.39 -22.42
CA LYS A 837 55.88 -32.89 -23.52
C LYS A 837 55.48 -31.45 -23.82
N PRO A 838 56.42 -30.53 -24.14
CA PRO A 838 56.10 -29.13 -24.42
C PRO A 838 54.99 -28.94 -25.47
N LYS A 839 54.91 -29.84 -26.46
CA LYS A 839 53.84 -29.84 -27.47
C LYS A 839 52.43 -30.04 -26.90
N ASP A 840 52.29 -30.79 -25.80
CA ASP A 840 51.00 -31.15 -25.21
C ASP A 840 50.43 -29.96 -24.44
N ILE A 841 51.30 -29.24 -23.71
CA ILE A 841 50.97 -27.97 -23.05
C ILE A 841 50.57 -26.93 -24.11
N VAL A 842 51.35 -26.83 -25.19
CA VAL A 842 51.12 -25.88 -26.28
C VAL A 842 49.83 -26.16 -27.06
N SER A 843 49.53 -27.43 -27.39
CA SER A 843 48.30 -27.81 -28.08
C SER A 843 47.05 -27.41 -27.26
N ARG A 844 47.11 -27.63 -25.95
CA ARG A 844 46.04 -27.30 -25.01
C ARG A 844 45.83 -25.79 -24.86
N LEU A 845 46.91 -25.03 -24.73
CA LEU A 845 46.85 -23.56 -24.67
C LEU A 845 46.44 -22.94 -26.02
N ARG A 846 46.82 -23.54 -27.15
CA ARG A 846 46.41 -23.10 -28.49
C ARG A 846 44.91 -23.28 -28.69
N ALA A 847 44.31 -24.42 -28.29
CA ALA A 847 42.86 -24.63 -28.36
C ALA A 847 42.06 -23.56 -27.59
N LEU A 848 42.60 -23.08 -26.46
CA LEU A 848 42.00 -22.02 -25.64
C LEU A 848 42.14 -20.63 -26.28
N THR A 849 43.21 -20.38 -27.06
CA THR A 849 43.55 -19.05 -27.61
C THR A 849 43.16 -18.85 -29.09
N THR A 850 43.04 -19.90 -29.92
CA THR A 850 42.54 -19.78 -31.31
C THR A 850 41.08 -19.37 -31.43
N ARG A 851 40.31 -19.37 -30.33
CA ARG A 851 38.97 -18.77 -30.25
C ARG A 851 38.97 -17.23 -30.25
N ARG A 852 40.13 -16.57 -30.42
CA ARG A 852 40.29 -15.10 -30.38
C ARG A 852 40.12 -14.34 -31.71
N SER A 853 39.73 -14.99 -32.81
CA SER A 853 39.67 -14.31 -34.13
C SER A 853 38.28 -13.85 -34.61
N GLY A 854 37.30 -13.69 -33.71
CA GLY A 854 36.03 -13.01 -34.02
C GLY A 854 34.75 -13.76 -33.64
N GLU A 855 34.87 -14.94 -33.03
CA GLU A 855 33.74 -15.68 -32.44
C GLU A 855 33.88 -15.66 -30.93
N ALA A 856 32.77 -15.41 -30.21
CA ALA A 856 32.73 -15.60 -28.77
C ALA A 856 33.12 -17.06 -28.46
N PRO A 857 33.85 -17.34 -27.37
CA PRO A 857 34.21 -18.72 -27.06
C PRO A 857 32.93 -19.52 -26.80
N GLU A 858 32.59 -20.43 -27.71
CA GLU A 858 31.42 -21.34 -27.64
C GLU A 858 31.42 -22.30 -26.43
N VAL A 859 32.41 -22.23 -25.53
CA VAL A 859 32.48 -23.07 -24.33
C VAL A 859 33.05 -22.25 -23.19
N GLU A 860 32.42 -22.34 -22.01
CA GLU A 860 32.93 -21.80 -20.75
C GLU A 860 34.41 -22.20 -20.53
N PRO A 861 35.23 -21.39 -19.85
CA PRO A 861 36.61 -21.75 -19.47
C PRO A 861 36.73 -22.99 -18.57
N GLU A 862 35.63 -23.69 -18.25
CA GLU A 862 35.61 -24.84 -17.33
C GLU A 862 35.49 -26.22 -18.00
N LEU A 863 35.53 -26.35 -19.34
CA LEU A 863 35.62 -27.69 -19.97
C LEU A 863 37.04 -28.07 -20.40
N LEU A 864 37.73 -28.66 -19.42
CA LEU A 864 38.41 -29.96 -19.43
C LEU A 864 39.21 -30.37 -20.67
N LEU A 865 40.48 -30.74 -20.44
CA LEU A 865 41.22 -31.59 -21.35
C LEU A 865 41.57 -32.93 -20.70
N HIS A 866 40.57 -33.82 -20.59
CA HIS A 866 40.62 -35.21 -21.08
C HIS A 866 39.33 -36.01 -20.75
N GLY A 867 38.73 -36.65 -21.77
CA GLY A 867 37.91 -37.88 -21.64
C GLY A 867 36.42 -37.72 -21.24
N PRO A 868 35.53 -38.65 -21.65
CA PRO A 868 34.08 -38.43 -21.72
C PRO A 868 33.39 -38.75 -20.39
N ALA A 869 33.53 -37.88 -19.39
CA ALA A 869 32.62 -37.66 -18.25
C ALA A 869 33.40 -37.12 -17.04
N PRO A 870 33.27 -35.84 -16.69
CA PRO A 870 33.75 -35.36 -15.40
C PRO A 870 32.75 -35.74 -14.30
N THR A 871 33.19 -36.56 -13.35
CA THR A 871 32.48 -36.78 -12.08
C THR A 871 32.94 -35.69 -11.10
N LEU A 872 32.08 -34.73 -10.77
CA LEU A 872 32.36 -33.70 -9.75
C LEU A 872 32.40 -34.34 -8.34
N LEU A 873 33.57 -34.35 -7.72
CA LEU A 873 33.78 -34.72 -6.32
C LEU A 873 33.57 -33.50 -5.41
N VAL A 874 32.44 -33.43 -4.70
CA VAL A 874 32.24 -32.54 -3.54
C VAL A 874 31.67 -33.29 -2.31
N SER A 875 31.49 -34.61 -2.36
CA SER A 875 30.78 -35.36 -1.31
C SER A 875 31.66 -35.97 -0.20
N ARG A 876 32.82 -35.39 0.16
CA ARG A 876 33.75 -36.04 1.12
C ARG A 876 34.40 -35.14 2.19
N LEU A 877 33.73 -34.07 2.60
CA LEU A 877 34.13 -33.28 3.78
C LEU A 877 33.23 -33.49 5.02
N GLU A 878 32.19 -34.33 4.94
CA GLU A 878 31.26 -34.55 6.05
C GLU A 878 31.69 -35.63 7.07
N GLU A 879 32.62 -36.54 6.73
CA GLU A 879 32.96 -37.67 7.61
C GLU A 879 34.04 -37.38 8.67
N THR A 880 34.70 -36.20 8.66
CA THR A 880 35.77 -35.88 9.65
C THR A 880 35.30 -34.94 10.77
N THR A 881 34.12 -34.34 10.64
CA THR A 881 33.61 -33.35 11.61
C THR A 881 32.84 -33.97 12.78
N ALA A 882 32.53 -35.27 12.72
CA ALA A 882 31.83 -35.99 13.78
C ALA A 882 32.72 -36.47 14.96
N LYS A 883 34.00 -36.05 15.02
CA LYS A 883 34.95 -36.52 16.06
C LYS A 883 35.50 -35.47 17.02
N PHE A 884 35.04 -34.21 16.99
CA PHE A 884 35.52 -33.20 17.95
C PHE A 884 34.39 -32.30 18.46
N GLN A 885 33.63 -32.82 19.42
CA GLN A 885 32.81 -32.03 20.35
C GLN A 885 32.98 -32.57 21.77
N GLU A 886 34.17 -32.40 22.35
CA GLU A 886 34.38 -32.33 23.80
C GLU A 886 35.60 -31.43 24.04
N VAL A 887 35.45 -30.10 23.94
CA VAL A 887 36.34 -29.16 24.62
C VAL A 887 35.54 -27.93 25.08
N ASP A 888 35.70 -27.66 26.36
CA ASP A 888 35.10 -26.66 27.23
C ASP A 888 35.24 -25.20 26.72
N VAL A 889 34.17 -24.42 26.86
CA VAL A 889 33.99 -23.07 26.27
C VAL A 889 34.53 -21.95 27.16
N ASP A 890 35.03 -22.25 28.37
CA ASP A 890 35.47 -21.22 29.34
C ASP A 890 36.93 -20.72 29.18
N ALA A 891 37.68 -21.15 28.15
CA ALA A 891 39.12 -20.85 28.05
C ALA A 891 39.54 -19.65 27.15
N TYR A 892 38.62 -18.93 26.50
CA TYR A 892 39.01 -17.87 25.53
C TYR A 892 38.43 -16.47 25.82
N SER A 893 38.36 -16.09 27.11
CA SER A 893 38.26 -14.68 27.53
C SER A 893 39.63 -14.00 27.73
N ARG A 894 40.60 -14.30 26.84
CA ARG A 894 41.81 -13.49 26.66
C ARG A 894 42.19 -13.36 25.20
#